data_AF-A0A817H6H8-F1
#
_entry.id   AF-A0A817H6H8-F1
#
_cell.length_a   1.000
_cell.length_b   1.000
_cell.length_c   1.000
_cell.angle_alpha   90.00
_cell.angle_beta   90.00
_cell.angle_gamma   90.00
#
_symmetry.space_group_name_H-M   'P 1'
#
loop_
_entity.id
_entity.type
_entity.pdbx_description
1 polymer ?
#
loop_
_entity_poly.entity_id
_entity_poly.type
_entity_poly.pdbx_seq_one_letter_code
_entity_poly.pdbx_strand_id
1 'polypeptide(L)'
;MLVVSNAYQELKTIILTSALYTKVFQKLSIYESYVKDLSIQTRLLLQSLEDLEKEANQRVTLLENKLKKANASLQHYHSLSDLNNTTGNIDTEKWKLVHETLDLKQDLDCLTSFINIAKRTGKWDTKRLQLKTLPLDRIIGITNDNIQISNPLHKEIQYRDERIQVLQAEIEQLRKMQNDLLKQTLNLNSLTSENELKGQNIILTKKVDDFRSKFAEECQKNESFKMDIRVKTNQLKDLQQELNFKKQHYEGHINDLSTKLKTISDRHRESTTILNNELKVKKEQVEQLTQQVEQVINEKISFENERNDLERQCRVKDTITADLEAQIRNLDRQLTANNHPIIPIESTVSKIEYEKLDQELNSTRKRLDVIMTEINVKDALNNKLEQDLRLLKKFHDEQFEQHVQTSSSDAEQLRTEIRTLKRLCEEKADELQKFEEINQELKTHISLLERSIEEHKRLIRKREKELEQIKNEFEHNILNVSSLSNKCTKQDAEMSVLRIENASLNEELRLMRENVNRCHEQQRRLRKDCDQALSFIQDEISDICLSTLNDETNNNNNGRLQTYVMQYVTDDRENLKTENILWFPLIRDIAYGYKDFQENKKKYKLMKTYSKQQQLLVNHLEARVQFYESILEKTCLPAIEYATTTETSNVFNSSYHCKDQL
;
A
#
# COMPACT_ATOMS: atom_id res chain seq x y z
N MET A 1 33.84 -3.62 104.27
CA MET A 1 33.00 -4.57 103.50
C MET A 1 31.87 -3.86 102.75
N LEU A 2 31.00 -3.08 103.40
CA LEU A 2 29.90 -2.33 102.74
C LEU A 2 30.34 -1.42 101.58
N VAL A 3 31.44 -0.66 101.75
CA VAL A 3 31.97 0.25 100.70
C VAL A 3 32.45 -0.51 99.45
N VAL A 4 33.10 -1.67 99.64
CA VAL A 4 33.58 -2.51 98.53
C VAL A 4 32.42 -3.17 97.80
N SER A 5 31.38 -3.59 98.53
CA SER A 5 30.15 -4.14 97.94
C SER A 5 29.41 -3.11 97.10
N ASN A 6 29.30 -1.86 97.55
CA ASN A 6 28.68 -0.79 96.77
C ASN A 6 29.50 -0.45 95.52
N ALA A 7 30.82 -0.32 95.63
CA ALA A 7 31.69 -0.06 94.49
C ALA A 7 31.60 -1.18 93.43
N TYR A 8 31.47 -2.45 93.86
CA TYR A 8 31.28 -3.58 92.95
C TYR A 8 29.92 -3.55 92.23
N GLN A 9 28.83 -3.18 92.93
CA GLN A 9 27.51 -3.05 92.30
C GLN A 9 27.44 -1.88 91.32
N GLU A 10 28.09 -0.75 91.63
CA GLU A 10 28.23 0.37 90.70
C GLU A 10 29.01 -0.05 89.45
N LEU A 11 30.16 -0.73 89.63
CA LEU A 11 30.97 -1.22 88.51
C LEU A 11 30.18 -2.20 87.62
N LYS A 12 29.44 -3.13 88.24
CA LYS A 12 28.56 -4.09 87.54
C LYS A 12 27.47 -3.36 86.75
N THR A 13 26.88 -2.32 87.32
CA THR A 13 25.85 -1.50 86.66
C THR A 13 26.41 -0.74 85.47
N ILE A 14 27.62 -0.17 85.60
CA ILE A 14 28.33 0.52 84.51
C ILE A 14 28.66 -0.44 83.36
N ILE A 15 29.14 -1.65 83.67
CA ILE A 15 29.46 -2.67 82.64
C ILE A 15 28.18 -3.12 81.92
N LEU A 16 27.09 -3.37 82.66
CA LEU A 16 25.80 -3.76 82.05
C LEU A 16 25.20 -2.67 81.18
N THR A 17 25.25 -1.40 81.62
CA THR A 17 24.78 -0.26 80.82
C THR A 17 25.65 -0.03 79.58
N SER A 18 26.98 -0.19 79.68
CA SER A 18 27.88 -0.14 78.52
C SER A 18 27.60 -1.25 77.50
N ALA A 19 27.36 -2.48 77.97
CA ALA A 19 27.00 -3.61 77.10
C ALA A 19 25.63 -3.41 76.41
N LEU A 20 24.65 -2.87 77.13
CA LEU A 20 23.35 -2.47 76.57
C LEU A 20 23.49 -1.37 75.52
N TYR A 21 24.30 -0.34 75.81
CA TYR A 21 24.56 0.75 74.87
C TYR A 21 25.21 0.24 73.58
N THR A 22 26.18 -0.68 73.70
CA THR A 22 26.83 -1.31 72.55
C THR A 22 25.84 -2.11 71.70
N LYS A 23 24.95 -2.89 72.33
CA LYS A 23 23.90 -3.64 71.61
C LYS A 23 22.89 -2.71 70.91
N VAL A 24 22.51 -1.61 71.57
CA VAL A 24 21.61 -0.61 70.98
C VAL A 24 22.28 0.08 69.80
N PHE A 25 23.56 0.44 69.91
CA PHE A 25 24.33 1.06 68.84
C PHE A 25 24.49 0.13 67.63
N GLN A 26 24.78 -1.16 67.86
CA GLN A 26 24.84 -2.16 66.78
C GLN A 26 23.49 -2.31 66.06
N LYS A 27 22.38 -2.36 66.81
CA LYS A 27 21.03 -2.38 66.21
C LYS A 27 20.74 -1.12 65.40
N LEU A 28 21.08 0.05 65.92
CA LEU A 28 20.95 1.33 65.21
C LEU A 28 21.73 1.32 63.89
N SER A 29 22.98 0.84 63.90
CA SER A 29 23.79 0.74 62.69
C SER A 29 23.18 -0.21 61.64
N ILE A 30 22.60 -1.33 62.07
CA ILE A 30 21.88 -2.25 61.17
C ILE A 30 20.64 -1.55 60.57
N TYR A 31 19.86 -0.85 61.39
CA TYR A 31 18.69 -0.11 60.91
C TYR A 31 19.08 1.03 59.96
N GLU A 32 20.16 1.76 60.23
CA GLU A 32 20.70 2.78 59.32
C GLU A 32 21.10 2.19 57.97
N SER A 33 21.79 1.04 57.97
CA SER A 33 22.12 0.32 56.73
C SER A 33 20.87 -0.11 55.98
N TYR A 34 19.88 -0.65 56.68
CA TYR A 34 18.62 -1.09 56.09
C TYR A 34 17.83 0.07 55.48
N VAL A 35 17.74 1.21 56.16
CA VAL A 35 17.09 2.43 55.64
C VAL A 35 17.83 2.96 54.41
N LYS A 36 19.17 2.87 54.40
CA LYS A 36 19.98 3.26 53.24
C LYS A 36 19.72 2.35 52.04
N ASP A 37 19.66 1.03 52.24
CA ASP A 37 19.38 0.06 51.18
C ASP A 37 17.96 0.24 50.62
N LEU A 38 16.97 0.43 51.48
CA LEU A 38 15.59 0.80 51.09
C LEU A 38 15.54 2.10 50.28
N SER A 39 16.32 3.10 50.67
CA SER A 39 16.40 4.38 49.95
C SER A 39 17.01 4.21 48.55
N ILE A 40 18.02 3.35 48.42
CA ILE A 40 18.63 3.01 47.13
C ILE A 40 17.63 2.24 46.26
N GLN A 41 16.96 1.22 46.81
CA GLN A 41 15.93 0.46 46.09
C GLN A 41 14.79 1.35 45.61
N THR A 42 14.32 2.27 46.46
CA THR A 42 13.25 3.22 46.10
C THR A 42 13.69 4.14 44.95
N ARG A 43 14.95 4.60 44.97
CA ARG A 43 15.52 5.41 43.87
C ARG A 43 15.60 4.63 42.57
N LEU A 44 16.06 3.38 42.60
CA LEU A 44 16.14 2.52 41.41
C LEU A 44 14.75 2.19 40.84
N LEU A 45 13.76 1.99 41.72
CA LEU A 45 12.36 1.78 41.33
C LEU A 45 11.79 3.03 40.65
N LEU A 46 12.01 4.21 41.22
CA LEU A 46 11.59 5.48 40.63
C LEU A 46 12.22 5.70 39.26
N GLN A 47 13.52 5.45 39.12
CA GLN A 47 14.22 5.55 37.84
C GLN A 47 13.65 4.56 36.80
N SER A 48 13.37 3.32 37.21
CA SER A 48 12.77 2.32 36.33
C SER A 48 11.35 2.72 35.89
N LEU A 49 10.57 3.35 36.78
CA LEU A 49 9.25 3.89 36.44
C LEU A 49 9.34 5.07 35.46
N GLU A 50 10.29 5.98 35.67
CA GLU A 50 10.53 7.11 34.74
C GLU A 50 10.95 6.63 33.34
N ASP A 51 11.78 5.58 33.26
CA ASP A 51 12.20 5.01 31.99
C ASP A 51 11.05 4.27 31.28
N LEU A 52 10.21 3.55 32.03
CA LEU A 52 8.98 2.93 31.50
C LEU A 52 7.98 3.99 31.01
N GLU A 53 7.82 5.10 31.73
CA GLU A 53 6.97 6.22 31.32
C GLU A 53 7.48 6.86 30.02
N LYS A 54 8.80 7.08 29.91
CA LYS A 54 9.42 7.58 28.67
C LYS A 54 9.20 6.62 27.50
N GLU A 55 9.38 5.32 27.70
CA GLU A 55 9.15 4.32 26.66
C GLU A 55 7.67 4.28 26.23
N ALA A 56 6.74 4.31 27.18
CA ALA A 56 5.31 4.36 26.90
C ALA A 56 4.95 5.60 26.08
N ASN A 57 5.46 6.77 26.47
CA ASN A 57 5.25 8.03 25.74
C ASN A 57 5.82 7.96 24.31
N GLN A 58 7.02 7.40 24.12
CA GLN A 58 7.61 7.21 22.79
C GLN A 58 6.75 6.28 21.91
N ARG A 59 6.21 5.19 22.49
CA ARG A 59 5.30 4.28 21.78
C ARG A 59 3.99 4.97 21.39
N VAL A 60 3.42 5.78 22.27
CA VAL A 60 2.21 6.59 21.97
C VAL A 60 2.50 7.56 20.83
N THR A 61 3.58 8.35 20.90
CA THR A 61 3.96 9.27 19.81
C THR A 61 4.18 8.54 18.48
N LEU A 62 4.76 7.34 18.50
CA LEU A 62 4.92 6.52 17.29
C LEU A 62 3.58 6.04 16.73
N LEU A 63 2.64 5.64 17.59
CA LEU A 63 1.28 5.25 17.19
C LEU A 63 0.48 6.44 16.66
N GLU A 64 0.55 7.60 17.30
CA GLU A 64 -0.08 8.84 16.83
C GLU A 64 0.44 9.24 15.45
N ASN A 65 1.75 9.12 15.21
CA ASN A 65 2.34 9.37 13.90
C ASN A 65 1.87 8.37 12.83
N LYS A 66 1.75 7.08 13.19
CA LYS A 66 1.18 6.05 12.31
C LYS A 66 -0.29 6.33 12.00
N LEU A 67 -1.08 6.69 13.01
CA LEU A 67 -2.48 7.06 12.88
C LEU A 67 -2.63 8.29 11.97
N LYS A 68 -1.82 9.33 12.18
CA LYS A 68 -1.83 10.54 11.35
C LYS A 68 -1.50 10.25 9.89
N LYS A 69 -0.54 9.36 9.61
CA LYS A 69 -0.22 8.90 8.25
C LYS A 69 -1.34 8.08 7.62
N ALA A 70 -1.95 7.17 8.39
CA ALA A 70 -3.09 6.39 7.93
C ALA A 70 -4.29 7.29 7.63
N ASN A 71 -4.55 8.28 8.49
CA ASN A 71 -5.64 9.24 8.32
C ASN A 71 -5.41 10.17 7.11
N ALA A 72 -4.17 10.61 6.87
CA ALA A 72 -3.80 11.34 5.66
C ALA A 72 -3.98 10.48 4.39
N SER A 73 -3.68 9.19 4.47
CA SER A 73 -3.93 8.25 3.37
C SER A 73 -5.43 8.06 3.12
N LEU A 74 -6.23 7.93 4.18
CA LEU A 74 -7.70 7.86 4.11
C LEU A 74 -8.33 9.14 3.54
N GLN A 75 -7.83 10.32 3.92
CA GLN A 75 -8.25 11.58 3.30
C GLN A 75 -7.97 11.60 1.80
N HIS A 76 -6.82 11.06 1.36
CA HIS A 76 -6.52 10.90 -0.07
C HIS A 76 -7.49 9.92 -0.76
N TYR A 77 -7.95 8.87 -0.08
CA TYR A 77 -9.01 7.99 -0.58
C TYR A 77 -10.39 8.66 -0.61
N HIS A 78 -10.70 9.54 0.35
CA HIS A 78 -11.93 10.33 0.31
C HIS A 78 -11.91 11.39 -0.80
N SER A 79 -10.76 11.98 -1.12
CA SER A 79 -10.61 12.83 -2.32
C SER A 79 -10.75 12.04 -3.63
N LEU A 80 -10.52 10.71 -3.63
CA LEU A 80 -10.90 9.84 -4.75
C LEU A 80 -12.42 9.58 -4.79
N SER A 81 -13.16 9.77 -3.69
CA SER A 81 -14.63 9.70 -3.71
C SER A 81 -15.28 10.92 -4.36
N ASP A 82 -14.53 12.01 -4.58
CA ASP A 82 -15.00 13.12 -5.44
C ASP A 82 -15.14 12.68 -6.91
N LEU A 83 -14.55 11.55 -7.33
CA LEU A 83 -14.90 10.92 -8.62
C LEU A 83 -16.34 10.38 -8.64
N ASN A 84 -16.94 9.99 -7.51
CA ASN A 84 -18.35 9.56 -7.50
C ASN A 84 -19.32 10.70 -7.83
N ASN A 85 -18.94 11.96 -7.54
CA ASN A 85 -19.70 13.13 -7.99
C ASN A 85 -19.57 13.35 -9.50
N THR A 86 -18.46 12.93 -10.12
CA THR A 86 -18.31 12.96 -11.59
C THR A 86 -19.09 11.86 -12.29
N THR A 87 -19.26 10.68 -11.67
CA THR A 87 -20.14 9.62 -12.19
C THR A 87 -21.62 10.01 -12.13
N GLY A 88 -22.06 10.75 -11.10
CA GLY A 88 -23.41 11.32 -11.04
C GLY A 88 -23.71 12.34 -12.14
N ASN A 89 -22.71 13.13 -12.55
CA ASN A 89 -22.84 14.03 -13.71
C ASN A 89 -22.93 13.26 -15.03
N ILE A 90 -22.20 12.15 -15.18
CA ILE A 90 -22.27 11.30 -16.37
C ILE A 90 -23.63 10.58 -16.47
N ASP A 91 -24.18 10.11 -15.35
CA ASP A 91 -25.50 9.45 -15.34
C ASP A 91 -26.65 10.43 -15.62
N THR A 92 -26.52 11.69 -15.19
CA THR A 92 -27.50 12.74 -15.53
C THR A 92 -27.40 13.18 -16.99
N GLU A 93 -26.20 13.24 -17.57
CA GLU A 93 -26.00 13.51 -19.01
C GLU A 93 -26.51 12.36 -19.87
N LYS A 94 -26.27 11.12 -19.44
CA LYS A 94 -26.81 9.92 -20.07
C LYS A 94 -28.35 9.90 -20.07
N TRP A 95 -28.98 10.28 -18.96
CA TRP A 95 -30.45 10.41 -18.90
C TRP A 95 -31.00 11.47 -19.85
N LYS A 96 -30.32 12.62 -19.99
CA LYS A 96 -30.72 13.67 -20.95
C LYS A 96 -30.62 13.17 -22.39
N LEU A 97 -29.52 12.53 -22.76
CA LEU A 97 -29.31 12.00 -24.11
C LEU A 97 -30.31 10.89 -24.44
N VAL A 98 -30.61 10.00 -23.49
CA VAL A 98 -31.62 8.95 -23.69
C VAL A 98 -33.01 9.54 -23.95
N HIS A 99 -33.42 10.58 -23.20
CA HIS A 99 -34.69 11.25 -23.46
C HIS A 99 -34.72 11.97 -24.80
N GLU A 100 -33.64 12.65 -25.20
CA GLU A 100 -33.55 13.30 -26.50
C GLU A 100 -33.65 12.30 -27.65
N THR A 101 -32.97 11.14 -27.57
CA THR A 101 -33.15 10.07 -28.57
C THR A 101 -34.56 9.49 -28.59
N LEU A 102 -35.26 9.44 -27.46
CA LEU A 102 -36.64 8.96 -27.40
C LEU A 102 -37.59 9.94 -28.11
N ASP A 103 -37.44 11.24 -27.86
CA ASP A 103 -38.25 12.28 -28.49
C ASP A 103 -37.96 12.38 -30.00
N LEU A 104 -36.70 12.28 -30.42
CA LEU A 104 -36.33 12.23 -31.84
C LEU A 104 -36.91 11.00 -32.54
N LYS A 105 -36.97 9.85 -31.86
CA LYS A 105 -37.59 8.63 -32.42
C LYS A 105 -39.10 8.81 -32.59
N GLN A 106 -39.77 9.44 -31.64
CA GLN A 106 -41.20 9.74 -31.76
C GLN A 106 -41.47 10.74 -32.90
N ASP A 107 -40.61 11.76 -33.06
CA ASP A 107 -40.70 12.71 -34.17
C ASP A 107 -40.48 12.02 -35.52
N LEU A 108 -39.55 11.07 -35.59
CA LEU A 108 -39.30 10.25 -36.78
C LEU A 108 -40.51 9.36 -37.12
N ASP A 109 -41.14 8.74 -36.12
CA ASP A 109 -42.33 7.91 -36.30
C ASP A 109 -43.53 8.77 -36.76
N CYS A 110 -43.69 9.98 -36.20
CA CYS A 110 -44.67 10.97 -36.63
C CYS A 110 -44.44 11.40 -38.09
N LEU A 111 -43.20 11.69 -38.48
CA LEU A 111 -42.83 12.01 -39.86
C LEU A 111 -43.08 10.84 -40.81
N THR A 112 -42.75 9.62 -40.39
CA THR A 112 -42.94 8.40 -41.18
C THR A 112 -44.43 8.13 -41.40
N SER A 113 -45.24 8.27 -40.35
CA SER A 113 -46.70 8.19 -40.43
C SER A 113 -47.28 9.27 -41.35
N PHE A 114 -46.82 10.51 -41.20
CA PHE A 114 -47.21 11.63 -42.04
C PHE A 114 -46.90 11.42 -43.53
N ILE A 115 -45.67 10.98 -43.84
CA ILE A 115 -45.26 10.63 -45.21
C ILE A 115 -46.13 9.50 -45.77
N ASN A 116 -46.43 8.47 -44.96
CA ASN A 116 -47.26 7.36 -45.40
C ASN A 116 -48.72 7.78 -45.65
N ILE A 117 -49.27 8.68 -44.85
CA ILE A 117 -50.60 9.27 -45.07
C ILE A 117 -50.58 10.12 -46.34
N ALA A 118 -49.59 11.00 -46.51
CA ALA A 118 -49.45 11.83 -47.70
C ALA A 118 -49.29 11.00 -48.98
N LYS A 119 -48.55 9.88 -48.93
CA LYS A 119 -48.44 8.91 -50.04
C LYS A 119 -49.78 8.26 -50.39
N ARG A 120 -50.63 7.98 -49.40
CA ARG A 120 -51.93 7.34 -49.63
C ARG A 120 -53.01 8.32 -50.11
N THR A 121 -52.98 9.57 -49.65
CA THR A 121 -54.03 10.57 -49.94
C THR A 121 -53.64 11.55 -51.05
N GLY A 122 -52.36 11.61 -51.43
CA GLY A 122 -51.82 12.57 -52.40
C GLY A 122 -51.83 14.03 -51.92
N LYS A 123 -52.15 14.29 -50.64
CA LYS A 123 -52.23 15.62 -50.05
C LYS A 123 -51.34 15.72 -48.81
N TRP A 124 -50.53 16.77 -48.75
CA TRP A 124 -49.67 17.08 -47.59
C TRP A 124 -50.44 17.98 -46.61
N ASP A 125 -51.10 17.39 -45.61
CA ASP A 125 -51.82 18.15 -44.56
C ASP A 125 -50.91 18.45 -43.38
N THR A 126 -50.06 19.46 -43.53
CA THR A 126 -49.03 19.84 -42.55
C THR A 126 -49.59 20.29 -41.20
N LYS A 127 -50.90 20.58 -41.09
CA LYS A 127 -51.55 21.01 -39.84
C LYS A 127 -51.59 19.92 -38.76
N ARG A 128 -51.40 18.66 -39.14
CA ARG A 128 -51.41 17.51 -38.21
C ARG A 128 -50.02 17.09 -37.74
N LEU A 129 -48.95 17.68 -38.27
CA LEU A 129 -47.59 17.31 -37.93
C LEU A 129 -47.09 18.17 -36.77
N GLN A 130 -47.12 17.60 -35.56
CA GLN A 130 -46.56 18.20 -34.36
C GLN A 130 -45.29 17.43 -33.99
N LEU A 131 -44.13 18.08 -34.15
CA LEU A 131 -42.83 17.55 -33.72
C LEU A 131 -42.50 18.14 -32.35
N LYS A 132 -42.01 17.31 -31.44
CA LYS A 132 -41.70 17.68 -30.06
C LYS A 132 -40.38 18.45 -29.94
N THR A 133 -39.40 18.12 -30.78
CA THR A 133 -38.05 18.69 -30.67
C THR A 133 -37.91 20.06 -31.34
N LEU A 134 -38.65 20.33 -32.43
CA LEU A 134 -38.58 21.59 -33.19
C LEU A 134 -39.92 21.94 -33.87
N PRO A 135 -40.42 23.19 -33.74
CA PRO A 135 -41.65 23.61 -34.40
C PRO A 135 -41.48 23.67 -35.93
N LEU A 136 -42.50 23.24 -36.66
CA LEU A 136 -42.50 23.07 -38.12
C LEU A 136 -42.14 24.36 -38.88
N ASP A 137 -42.47 25.52 -38.31
CA ASP A 137 -42.26 26.84 -38.91
C ASP A 137 -40.77 27.17 -39.10
N ARG A 138 -39.89 26.61 -38.27
CA ARG A 138 -38.43 26.75 -38.41
C ARG A 138 -37.84 25.87 -39.52
N ILE A 139 -38.54 24.79 -39.89
CA ILE A 139 -38.08 23.81 -40.88
C ILE A 139 -38.54 24.23 -42.29
N ILE A 140 -39.72 24.85 -42.41
CA ILE A 140 -40.33 25.18 -43.71
C ILE A 140 -39.96 26.60 -44.19
N GLY A 141 -39.40 27.46 -43.34
CA GLY A 141 -38.73 28.71 -43.77
C GLY A 141 -39.64 29.70 -44.52
N ILE A 142 -40.91 29.82 -44.13
CA ILE A 142 -41.84 30.77 -44.77
C ILE A 142 -41.73 32.12 -44.04
N THR A 143 -40.84 32.98 -44.52
CA THR A 143 -40.92 34.42 -44.26
C THR A 143 -42.01 35.02 -45.15
N ASN A 144 -43.08 35.50 -44.52
CA ASN A 144 -44.12 36.29 -45.17
C ASN A 144 -43.50 37.57 -45.74
N ASP A 145 -43.54 37.75 -47.07
CA ASP A 145 -43.50 39.09 -47.67
C ASP A 145 -44.43 39.19 -48.89
N ASN A 146 -45.27 40.22 -48.81
CA ASN A 146 -46.29 40.65 -49.76
C ASN A 146 -45.71 40.93 -51.16
N ILE A 147 -46.33 40.40 -52.21
CA ILE A 147 -46.28 41.05 -53.53
C ILE A 147 -47.65 41.02 -54.21
N GLN A 148 -48.17 42.24 -54.41
CA GLN A 148 -49.37 42.60 -55.11
C GLN A 148 -49.31 42.34 -56.62
N ILE A 149 -50.50 42.16 -57.17
CA ILE A 149 -50.85 41.86 -58.57
C ILE A 149 -50.70 43.12 -59.45
N SER A 150 -50.03 43.02 -60.60
CA SER A 150 -50.29 43.87 -61.78
C SER A 150 -49.65 43.32 -63.08
N ASN A 151 -50.50 43.22 -64.11
CA ASN A 151 -50.35 43.10 -65.56
C ASN A 151 -49.37 42.05 -66.21
N PRO A 152 -49.87 41.11 -67.06
CA PRO A 152 -49.10 39.91 -67.45
C PRO A 152 -48.12 40.11 -68.62
N LEU A 153 -48.27 41.15 -69.45
CA LEU A 153 -47.53 41.21 -70.73
C LEU A 153 -46.14 41.87 -70.63
N HIS A 154 -45.91 42.70 -69.61
CA HIS A 154 -44.61 43.38 -69.45
C HIS A 154 -43.59 42.52 -68.70
N LYS A 155 -44.05 41.68 -67.76
CA LYS A 155 -43.21 40.73 -67.04
C LYS A 155 -42.64 39.63 -67.93
N GLU A 156 -43.32 39.26 -69.01
CA GLU A 156 -42.81 38.20 -69.90
C GLU A 156 -41.65 38.67 -70.78
N ILE A 157 -41.62 39.96 -71.14
CA ILE A 157 -40.49 40.58 -71.85
C ILE A 157 -39.33 40.83 -70.88
N GLN A 158 -39.62 41.38 -69.70
CA GLN A 158 -38.60 41.62 -68.67
C GLN A 158 -37.99 40.30 -68.15
N TYR A 159 -38.77 39.24 -67.98
CA TYR A 159 -38.28 37.91 -67.63
C TYR A 159 -37.41 37.31 -68.73
N ARG A 160 -37.73 37.56 -70.01
CA ARG A 160 -36.86 37.14 -71.13
C ARG A 160 -35.54 37.91 -71.12
N ASP A 161 -35.55 39.22 -70.88
CA ASP A 161 -34.33 40.02 -70.82
C ASP A 161 -33.47 39.69 -69.60
N GLU A 162 -34.08 39.46 -68.43
CA GLU A 162 -33.40 38.96 -67.24
C GLU A 162 -32.83 37.56 -67.46
N ARG A 163 -33.56 36.67 -68.15
CA ARG A 163 -33.07 35.33 -68.52
C ARG A 163 -31.89 35.41 -69.48
N ILE A 164 -31.92 36.34 -70.43
CA ILE A 164 -30.82 36.58 -71.37
C ILE A 164 -29.60 37.11 -70.63
N GLN A 165 -29.75 38.03 -69.68
CA GLN A 165 -28.64 38.52 -68.86
C GLN A 165 -28.04 37.43 -67.97
N VAL A 166 -28.87 36.59 -67.34
CA VAL A 166 -28.39 35.45 -66.55
C VAL A 166 -27.61 34.47 -67.42
N LEU A 167 -28.12 34.13 -68.60
CA LEU A 167 -27.43 33.23 -69.54
C LEU A 167 -26.13 33.85 -70.09
N GLN A 168 -26.08 35.16 -70.29
CA GLN A 168 -24.85 35.86 -70.68
C GLN A 168 -23.80 35.83 -69.56
N ALA A 169 -24.21 36.03 -68.31
CA ALA A 169 -23.31 35.91 -67.15
C ALA A 169 -22.80 34.46 -66.96
N GLU A 170 -23.66 33.47 -67.23
CA GLU A 170 -23.31 32.05 -67.17
C GLU A 170 -22.30 31.66 -68.26
N ILE A 171 -22.47 32.18 -69.49
CA ILE A 171 -21.51 32.02 -70.58
C ILE A 171 -20.16 32.66 -70.23
N GLU A 172 -20.16 33.84 -69.60
CA GLU A 172 -18.93 34.52 -69.18
C GLU A 172 -18.21 33.77 -68.05
N GLN A 173 -18.95 33.20 -67.10
CA GLN A 173 -18.39 32.30 -66.08
C GLN A 173 -17.80 31.03 -66.69
N LEU A 174 -18.49 30.41 -67.66
CA LEU A 174 -17.99 29.22 -68.36
C LEU A 174 -16.71 29.52 -69.14
N ARG A 175 -16.62 30.68 -69.81
CA ARG A 175 -15.39 31.14 -70.46
C ARG A 175 -14.25 31.37 -69.47
N LYS A 176 -14.55 31.91 -68.29
CA LYS A 176 -13.56 32.11 -67.23
C LYS A 176 -13.04 30.76 -66.70
N MET A 177 -13.93 29.81 -66.43
CA MET A 177 -13.55 28.44 -66.03
C MET A 177 -12.75 27.73 -67.12
N GLN A 178 -13.10 27.90 -68.40
CA GLN A 178 -12.35 27.33 -69.51
C GLN A 178 -10.92 27.89 -69.58
N ASN A 179 -10.74 29.21 -69.38
CA ASN A 179 -9.44 29.84 -69.36
C ASN A 179 -8.60 29.44 -68.12
N ASP A 180 -9.24 29.25 -66.97
CA ASP A 180 -8.58 28.78 -65.75
C ASP A 180 -8.13 27.30 -65.89
N LEU A 181 -8.96 26.46 -66.52
CA LEU A 181 -8.59 25.09 -66.89
C LEU A 181 -7.45 25.07 -67.91
N LEU A 182 -7.46 25.94 -68.92
CA LEU A 182 -6.37 26.02 -69.90
C LEU A 182 -5.04 26.42 -69.23
N LYS A 183 -5.08 27.37 -68.28
CA LYS A 183 -3.93 27.75 -67.45
C LYS A 183 -3.45 26.61 -66.55
N GLN A 184 -4.35 25.86 -65.92
CA GLN A 184 -3.99 24.67 -65.14
C GLN A 184 -3.35 23.58 -66.01
N THR A 185 -3.86 23.38 -67.23
CA THR A 185 -3.32 22.39 -68.17
C THR A 185 -1.93 22.80 -68.68
N LEU A 186 -1.70 24.09 -68.92
CA LEU A 186 -0.37 24.63 -69.26
C LEU A 186 0.63 24.54 -68.09
N ASN A 187 0.17 24.68 -66.84
CA ASN A 187 1.00 24.45 -65.64
C ASN A 187 1.29 22.97 -65.38
N LEU A 188 0.38 22.05 -65.69
CA LEU A 188 0.62 20.60 -65.57
C LEU A 188 1.66 20.10 -66.60
N ASN A 189 1.72 20.72 -67.78
CA ASN A 189 2.73 20.43 -68.79
C ASN A 189 4.12 21.02 -68.49
N SER A 190 4.22 22.02 -67.58
CA SER A 190 5.51 22.51 -67.07
C SER A 190 6.01 21.75 -65.83
N LEU A 191 5.13 21.05 -65.10
CA LEU A 191 5.44 20.19 -63.93
C LEU A 191 5.68 18.71 -64.28
N THR A 192 5.57 18.34 -65.55
CA THR A 192 5.88 16.99 -66.07
C THR A 192 7.24 16.96 -66.77
N SER A 193 8.21 17.73 -66.29
CA SER A 193 9.61 17.48 -66.66
C SER A 193 10.12 16.25 -65.92
N GLU A 194 10.64 15.27 -66.65
CA GLU A 194 11.18 14.00 -66.13
C GLU A 194 12.26 14.21 -65.04
N ASN A 195 12.85 15.42 -64.98
CA ASN A 195 13.85 15.81 -64.00
C ASN A 195 13.28 16.12 -62.61
N GLU A 196 12.06 16.65 -62.48
CA GLU A 196 11.46 16.92 -61.16
C GLU A 196 10.98 15.63 -60.48
N LEU A 197 10.46 14.68 -61.27
CA LEU A 197 10.12 13.34 -60.78
C LEU A 197 11.37 12.56 -60.35
N LYS A 198 12.49 12.68 -61.07
CA LYS A 198 13.80 12.12 -60.64
C LYS A 198 14.29 12.79 -59.35
N GLY A 199 14.16 14.11 -59.22
CA GLY A 199 14.50 14.85 -58.00
C GLY A 199 13.68 14.40 -56.78
N GLN A 200 12.36 14.25 -56.93
CA GLN A 200 11.49 13.74 -55.87
C GLN A 200 11.81 12.29 -55.50
N ASN A 201 12.17 11.45 -56.48
CA ASN A 201 12.54 10.06 -56.22
C ASN A 201 13.88 9.96 -55.45
N ILE A 202 14.86 10.81 -55.75
CA ILE A 202 16.11 10.91 -54.97
C ILE A 202 15.82 11.35 -53.52
N ILE A 203 14.94 12.33 -53.33
CA ILE A 203 14.55 12.81 -51.99
C ILE A 203 13.81 11.71 -51.20
N LEU A 204 12.90 10.98 -51.85
CA LEU A 204 12.19 9.85 -51.24
C LEU A 204 13.15 8.71 -50.88
N THR A 205 14.09 8.38 -51.77
CA THR A 205 15.11 7.37 -51.51
C THR A 205 15.96 7.77 -50.30
N LYS A 206 16.41 9.02 -50.24
CA LYS A 206 17.17 9.55 -49.09
C LYS A 206 16.36 9.51 -47.79
N LYS A 207 15.06 9.81 -47.83
CA LYS A 207 14.18 9.68 -46.66
C LYS A 207 14.02 8.23 -46.23
N VAL A 208 13.90 7.28 -47.16
CA VAL A 208 13.84 5.85 -46.86
C VAL A 208 15.14 5.38 -46.21
N ASP A 209 16.28 5.85 -46.69
CA ASP A 209 17.59 5.54 -46.08
C ASP A 209 17.74 6.16 -44.68
N ASP A 210 17.30 7.40 -44.47
CA ASP A 210 17.26 8.02 -43.14
C ASP A 210 16.34 7.25 -42.18
N PHE A 211 15.18 6.78 -42.64
CA PHE A 211 14.28 5.95 -41.84
C PHE A 211 14.90 4.58 -41.51
N ARG A 212 15.61 3.95 -42.46
CA ARG A 212 16.36 2.72 -42.21
C ARG A 212 17.45 2.92 -41.18
N SER A 213 18.20 4.03 -41.26
CA SER A 213 19.24 4.35 -40.29
C SER A 213 18.67 4.56 -38.89
N LYS A 214 17.58 5.34 -38.76
CA LYS A 214 16.89 5.53 -37.48
C LYS A 214 16.32 4.23 -36.92
N PHE A 215 15.74 3.38 -37.77
CA PHE A 215 15.24 2.07 -37.34
C PHE A 215 16.37 1.16 -36.85
N ALA A 216 17.54 1.17 -37.52
CA ALA A 216 18.71 0.42 -37.09
C ALA A 216 19.25 0.90 -35.73
N GLU A 217 19.32 2.22 -35.51
CA GLU A 217 19.68 2.80 -34.20
C GLU A 217 18.69 2.38 -33.10
N GLU A 218 17.39 2.41 -33.40
CA GLU A 218 16.36 2.02 -32.43
C GLU A 218 16.42 0.52 -32.11
N CYS A 219 16.70 -0.33 -33.10
CA CYS A 219 16.98 -1.75 -32.88
C CYS A 219 18.21 -1.95 -31.99
N GLN A 220 19.27 -1.16 -32.17
CA GLN A 220 20.48 -1.23 -31.37
C GLN A 220 20.23 -0.80 -29.92
N LYS A 221 19.44 0.27 -29.70
CA LYS A 221 18.98 0.67 -28.37
C LYS A 221 18.16 -0.43 -27.69
N ASN A 222 17.26 -1.08 -28.44
CA ASN A 222 16.45 -2.17 -27.91
C ASN A 222 17.30 -3.36 -27.45
N GLU A 223 18.36 -3.72 -28.20
CA GLU A 223 19.31 -4.74 -27.74
C GLU A 223 20.11 -4.31 -26.50
N SER A 224 20.50 -3.03 -26.40
CA SER A 224 21.09 -2.48 -25.18
C SER A 224 20.15 -2.61 -23.98
N PHE A 225 18.86 -2.25 -24.14
CA PHE A 225 17.86 -2.38 -23.09
C PHE A 225 17.62 -3.83 -22.68
N LYS A 226 17.57 -4.77 -23.64
CA LYS A 226 17.50 -6.20 -23.34
C LYS A 226 18.68 -6.66 -22.49
N MET A 227 19.89 -6.16 -22.78
CA MET A 227 21.07 -6.52 -22.02
C MET A 227 21.03 -5.93 -20.60
N ASP A 228 20.60 -4.69 -20.44
CA ASP A 228 20.37 -4.07 -19.12
C ASP A 228 19.31 -4.82 -18.31
N ILE A 229 18.21 -5.25 -18.93
CA ILE A 229 17.18 -6.06 -18.28
C ILE A 229 17.77 -7.39 -17.81
N ARG A 230 18.62 -8.05 -18.60
CA ARG A 230 19.31 -9.29 -18.19
C ARG A 230 20.22 -9.06 -16.99
N VAL A 231 21.03 -8.00 -17.01
CA VAL A 231 21.91 -7.64 -15.89
C VAL A 231 21.10 -7.37 -14.62
N LYS A 232 20.01 -6.59 -14.73
CA LYS A 232 19.13 -6.29 -13.59
C LYS A 232 18.41 -7.51 -13.06
N THR A 233 18.02 -8.44 -13.94
CA THR A 233 17.39 -9.71 -13.57
C THR A 233 18.37 -10.59 -12.80
N ASN A 234 19.65 -10.63 -13.20
CA ASN A 234 20.69 -11.35 -12.47
C ASN A 234 20.97 -10.71 -11.10
N GLN A 235 21.09 -9.38 -11.04
CA GLN A 235 21.23 -8.65 -9.78
C GLN A 235 20.06 -8.92 -8.81
N LEU A 236 18.83 -8.99 -9.33
CA LEU A 236 17.66 -9.37 -8.53
C LEU A 236 17.77 -10.80 -7.99
N LYS A 237 18.24 -11.75 -8.80
CA LYS A 237 18.46 -13.13 -8.34
C LYS A 237 19.53 -13.19 -7.24
N ASP A 238 20.63 -12.48 -7.39
CA ASP A 238 21.70 -12.45 -6.41
C ASP A 238 21.22 -11.84 -5.08
N LEU A 239 20.49 -10.72 -5.14
CA LEU A 239 19.86 -10.10 -3.96
C LEU A 239 18.82 -11.02 -3.31
N GLN A 240 18.05 -11.78 -4.11
CA GLN A 240 17.09 -12.75 -3.58
C GLN A 240 17.81 -13.90 -2.85
N GLN A 241 18.95 -14.36 -3.36
CA GLN A 241 19.78 -15.37 -2.70
C GLN A 241 20.39 -14.81 -1.41
N GLU A 242 20.92 -13.60 -1.42
CA GLU A 242 21.47 -12.95 -0.22
C GLU A 242 20.40 -12.75 0.86
N LEU A 243 19.19 -12.34 0.46
CA LEU A 243 18.05 -12.20 1.37
C LEU A 243 17.68 -13.54 2.01
N ASN A 244 17.62 -14.61 1.20
CA ASN A 244 17.32 -15.95 1.71
C ASN A 244 18.41 -16.47 2.67
N PHE A 245 19.68 -16.22 2.36
CA PHE A 245 20.79 -16.58 3.23
C PHE A 245 20.71 -15.83 4.57
N LYS A 246 20.48 -14.51 4.55
CA LYS A 246 20.30 -13.72 5.77
C LYS A 246 19.08 -14.19 6.56
N LYS A 247 17.98 -14.53 5.91
CA LYS A 247 16.78 -15.07 6.56
C LYS A 247 17.09 -16.37 7.31
N GLN A 248 17.75 -17.33 6.65
CA GLN A 248 18.18 -18.58 7.29
C GLN A 248 19.15 -18.33 8.45
N HIS A 249 20.09 -17.39 8.29
CA HIS A 249 21.02 -17.02 9.35
C HIS A 249 20.28 -16.46 10.60
N TYR A 250 19.33 -15.54 10.39
CA TYR A 250 18.55 -14.98 11.49
C TYR A 250 17.61 -16.01 12.13
N GLU A 251 17.00 -16.92 11.35
CA GLU A 251 16.22 -18.04 11.90
C GLU A 251 17.08 -18.95 12.79
N GLY A 252 18.33 -19.25 12.37
CA GLY A 252 19.30 -19.97 13.21
C GLY A 252 19.61 -19.22 14.51
N HIS A 253 19.89 -17.93 14.43
CA HIS A 253 20.15 -17.08 15.61
C HIS A 253 18.96 -17.01 16.57
N ILE A 254 17.73 -16.94 16.05
CA ILE A 254 16.49 -16.95 16.86
C ILE A 254 16.35 -18.28 17.58
N ASN A 255 16.62 -19.40 16.91
CA ASN A 255 16.56 -20.73 17.51
C ASN A 255 17.62 -20.92 18.62
N ASP A 256 18.83 -20.42 18.41
CA ASP A 256 19.90 -20.44 19.42
C ASP A 256 19.53 -19.60 20.65
N LEU A 257 19.00 -18.38 20.44
CA LEU A 257 18.51 -17.52 21.52
C LEU A 257 17.35 -18.15 22.28
N SER A 258 16.41 -18.77 21.57
CA SER A 258 15.28 -19.51 22.18
C SER A 258 15.78 -20.66 23.05
N THR A 259 16.78 -21.41 22.57
CA THR A 259 17.39 -22.52 23.31
C THR A 259 18.14 -22.03 24.55
N LYS A 260 18.90 -20.94 24.43
CA LYS A 260 19.59 -20.29 25.57
C LYS A 260 18.60 -19.79 26.60
N LEU A 261 17.52 -19.12 26.17
CA LEU A 261 16.47 -18.62 27.07
C LEU A 261 15.79 -19.76 27.82
N LYS A 262 15.48 -20.86 27.13
CA LYS A 262 14.93 -22.07 27.76
C LYS A 262 15.88 -22.63 28.81
N THR A 263 17.17 -22.75 28.49
CA THR A 263 18.19 -23.26 29.42
C THR A 263 18.32 -22.38 30.67
N ILE A 264 18.27 -21.05 30.51
CA ILE A 264 18.28 -20.09 31.63
C ILE A 264 17.02 -20.25 32.48
N SER A 265 15.85 -20.36 31.86
CA SER A 265 14.58 -20.56 32.55
C SER A 265 14.56 -21.87 33.35
N ASP A 266 15.08 -22.96 32.77
CA ASP A 266 15.17 -24.26 33.44
C ASP A 266 16.11 -24.20 34.65
N ARG A 267 17.29 -23.56 34.52
CA ARG A 267 18.20 -23.33 35.65
C ARG A 267 17.60 -22.46 36.74
N HIS A 268 16.88 -21.39 36.39
CA HIS A 268 16.20 -20.55 37.37
C HIS A 268 15.13 -21.33 38.13
N ARG A 269 14.37 -22.18 37.42
CA ARG A 269 13.36 -23.04 38.05
C ARG A 269 13.99 -24.04 39.00
N GLU A 270 15.10 -24.67 38.61
CA GLU A 270 15.86 -25.59 39.46
C GLU A 270 16.41 -24.89 40.71
N SER A 271 17.09 -23.76 40.54
CA SER A 271 17.62 -22.93 41.64
C SER A 271 16.51 -22.48 42.62
N THR A 272 15.36 -22.05 42.10
CA THR A 272 14.20 -21.68 42.92
C THR A 272 13.66 -22.87 43.71
N THR A 273 13.68 -24.07 43.11
CA THR A 273 13.24 -25.30 43.78
C THR A 273 14.19 -25.68 44.92
N ILE A 274 15.50 -25.58 44.70
CA ILE A 274 16.52 -25.82 45.72
C ILE A 274 16.37 -24.84 46.88
N LEU A 275 16.29 -23.53 46.59
CA LEU A 275 16.12 -22.49 47.61
C LEU A 275 14.82 -22.67 48.42
N ASN A 276 13.72 -23.06 47.79
CA ASN A 276 12.48 -23.33 48.49
C ASN A 276 12.60 -24.54 49.43
N ASN A 277 13.30 -25.59 49.02
CA ASN A 277 13.56 -26.75 49.86
C ASN A 277 14.47 -26.38 51.05
N GLU A 278 15.53 -25.62 50.83
CA GLU A 278 16.41 -25.12 51.90
C GLU A 278 15.65 -24.24 52.89
N LEU A 279 14.82 -23.32 52.38
CA LEU A 279 13.98 -22.45 53.20
C LEU A 279 12.96 -23.25 54.03
N LYS A 280 12.41 -24.34 53.47
CA LYS A 280 11.55 -25.26 54.21
C LYS A 280 12.30 -25.93 55.37
N VAL A 281 13.48 -26.49 55.11
CA VAL A 281 14.32 -27.11 56.14
C VAL A 281 14.70 -26.10 57.23
N LYS A 282 15.06 -24.86 56.84
CA LYS A 282 15.39 -23.81 57.81
C LYS A 282 14.19 -23.38 58.65
N LYS A 283 12.98 -23.32 58.07
CA LYS A 283 11.75 -23.09 58.84
C LYS A 283 11.50 -24.19 59.87
N GLU A 284 11.65 -25.45 59.47
CA GLU A 284 11.51 -26.60 60.38
C GLU A 284 12.55 -26.54 61.52
N GLN A 285 13.80 -26.15 61.23
CA GLN A 285 14.83 -25.95 62.26
C GLN A 285 14.48 -24.81 63.24
N VAL A 286 13.98 -23.68 62.73
CA VAL A 286 13.54 -22.55 63.59
C VAL A 286 12.39 -22.97 64.49
N GLU A 287 11.44 -23.76 63.98
CA GLU A 287 10.31 -24.25 64.77
C GLU A 287 10.75 -25.20 65.87
N GLN A 288 11.70 -26.11 65.60
CA GLN A 288 12.31 -26.96 66.62
C GLN A 288 13.04 -26.17 67.71
N LEU A 289 13.84 -25.17 67.32
CA LEU A 289 14.53 -24.30 68.28
C LEU A 289 13.55 -23.48 69.11
N THR A 290 12.45 -23.02 68.52
CA THR A 290 11.39 -22.29 69.23
C THR A 290 10.75 -23.18 70.30
N GLN A 291 10.46 -24.44 69.98
CA GLN A 291 9.95 -25.42 70.95
C GLN A 291 10.94 -25.69 72.09
N GLN A 292 12.24 -25.79 71.79
CA GLN A 292 13.28 -25.94 72.82
C GLN A 292 13.36 -24.73 73.74
N VAL A 293 13.27 -23.51 73.18
CA VAL A 293 13.27 -22.28 73.98
C VAL A 293 12.04 -22.22 74.90
N GLU A 294 10.86 -22.59 74.40
CA GLU A 294 9.64 -22.68 75.21
C GLU A 294 9.79 -23.69 76.36
N GLN A 295 10.40 -24.85 76.10
CA GLN A 295 10.69 -25.82 77.15
C GLN A 295 11.59 -25.24 78.24
N VAL A 296 12.69 -24.59 77.87
CA VAL A 296 13.63 -23.97 78.84
C VAL A 296 12.95 -22.84 79.62
N ILE A 297 12.07 -22.07 78.99
CA ILE A 297 11.27 -21.04 79.68
C ILE A 297 10.38 -21.69 80.74
N ASN A 298 9.70 -22.79 80.41
CA ASN A 298 8.83 -23.50 81.36
C ASN A 298 9.63 -24.10 82.53
N GLU A 299 10.80 -24.69 82.25
CA GLU A 299 11.72 -25.19 83.27
C GLU A 299 12.19 -24.06 84.20
N LYS A 300 12.57 -22.91 83.63
CA LYS A 300 12.95 -21.72 84.40
C LYS A 300 11.82 -21.28 85.35
N ILE A 301 10.58 -21.22 84.85
CA ILE A 301 9.40 -20.85 85.67
C ILE A 301 9.23 -21.86 86.82
N SER A 302 9.39 -23.15 86.55
CA SER A 302 9.33 -24.19 87.58
C SER A 302 10.39 -23.98 88.67
N PHE A 303 11.64 -23.72 88.29
CA PHE A 303 12.72 -23.47 89.25
C PHE A 303 12.55 -22.15 90.00
N GLU A 304 12.00 -21.10 89.37
CA GLU A 304 11.66 -19.84 90.07
C GLU A 304 10.59 -20.08 91.14
N ASN A 305 9.58 -20.89 90.86
CA ASN A 305 8.55 -21.26 91.84
C ASN A 305 9.16 -22.06 93.01
N GLU A 306 9.98 -23.07 92.72
CA GLU A 306 10.67 -23.85 93.75
C GLU A 306 11.56 -22.97 94.63
N ARG A 307 12.34 -22.05 94.02
CA ARG A 307 13.16 -21.09 94.75
C ARG A 307 12.32 -20.22 95.68
N ASN A 308 11.17 -19.72 95.21
CA ASN A 308 10.29 -18.87 96.02
C ASN A 308 9.70 -19.64 97.21
N ASP A 309 9.37 -20.93 97.03
CA ASP A 309 8.89 -21.78 98.13
C ASP A 309 9.99 -22.08 99.14
N LEU A 310 11.23 -22.34 98.69
CA LEU A 310 12.38 -22.49 99.58
C LEU A 310 12.68 -21.20 100.35
N GLU A 311 12.58 -20.04 99.70
CA GLU A 311 12.76 -18.74 100.35
C GLU A 311 11.70 -18.51 101.46
N ARG A 312 10.44 -18.90 101.21
CA ARG A 312 9.40 -18.89 102.25
C ARG A 312 9.74 -19.81 103.41
N GLN A 313 10.21 -21.03 103.14
CA GLN A 313 10.61 -21.96 104.19
C GLN A 313 11.78 -21.41 105.02
N CYS A 314 12.76 -20.77 104.39
CA CYS A 314 13.86 -20.09 105.10
C CYS A 314 13.34 -18.99 106.03
N ARG A 315 12.44 -18.12 105.55
CA ARG A 315 11.84 -17.07 106.42
C ARG A 315 11.10 -17.65 107.62
N VAL A 316 10.36 -18.75 107.44
CA VAL A 316 9.70 -19.46 108.55
C VAL A 316 10.73 -19.99 109.55
N LYS A 317 11.83 -20.60 109.08
CA LYS A 317 12.92 -21.06 109.95
C LYS A 317 13.60 -19.91 110.68
N ASP A 318 13.83 -18.78 110.03
CA ASP A 318 14.40 -17.59 110.66
C ASP A 318 13.50 -17.06 111.78
N THR A 319 12.18 -17.04 111.58
CA THR A 319 11.23 -16.66 112.64
C THR A 319 11.25 -17.64 113.82
N ILE A 320 11.27 -18.95 113.55
CA ILE A 320 11.38 -19.97 114.61
C ILE A 320 12.69 -19.82 115.37
N THR A 321 13.79 -19.55 114.67
CA THR A 321 15.11 -19.33 115.29
C THR A 321 15.09 -18.10 116.18
N ALA A 322 14.52 -16.98 115.71
CA ALA A 322 14.37 -15.76 116.50
C ALA A 322 13.51 -15.98 117.76
N ASP A 323 12.41 -16.74 117.65
CA ASP A 323 11.56 -17.10 118.78
C ASP A 323 12.30 -17.98 119.81
N LEU A 324 13.05 -18.98 119.34
CA LEU A 324 13.89 -19.83 120.20
C LEU A 324 14.99 -19.01 120.89
N GLU A 325 15.67 -18.11 120.18
CA GLU A 325 16.65 -17.21 120.78
C GLU A 325 16.01 -16.26 121.81
N ALA A 326 14.78 -15.80 121.58
CA ALA A 326 14.04 -15.00 122.55
C ALA A 326 13.68 -15.81 123.81
N GLN A 327 13.29 -17.09 123.64
CA GLN A 327 13.06 -18.00 124.75
C GLN A 327 14.36 -18.26 125.56
N ILE A 328 15.49 -18.49 124.89
CA ILE A 328 16.81 -18.62 125.53
C ILE A 328 17.15 -17.37 126.32
N ARG A 329 17.00 -16.17 125.72
CA ARG A 329 17.22 -14.90 126.42
C ARG A 329 16.31 -14.72 127.64
N ASN A 330 15.09 -15.24 127.61
CA ASN A 330 14.16 -15.19 128.73
C ASN A 330 14.58 -16.17 129.86
N LEU A 331 15.04 -17.37 129.50
CA LEU A 331 15.60 -18.34 130.43
C LEU A 331 16.89 -17.83 131.08
N ASP A 332 17.79 -17.20 130.31
CA ASP A 332 18.99 -16.54 130.84
C ASP A 332 18.62 -15.42 131.81
N ARG A 333 17.57 -14.64 131.52
CA ARG A 333 17.04 -13.63 132.44
C ARG A 333 16.52 -14.22 133.74
N GLN A 334 15.82 -15.37 133.68
CA GLN A 334 15.36 -16.10 134.87
C GLN A 334 16.53 -16.64 135.71
N LEU A 335 17.62 -17.07 135.06
CA LEU A 335 18.86 -17.47 135.73
C LEU A 335 19.58 -16.29 136.40
N THR A 336 19.62 -15.11 135.76
CA THR A 336 20.17 -13.88 136.38
C THR A 336 19.28 -13.25 137.44
N ALA A 337 17.97 -13.53 137.46
CA ALA A 337 17.05 -13.05 138.50
C ALA A 337 17.14 -13.86 139.81
N ASN A 338 17.83 -15.02 139.80
CA ASN A 338 17.88 -15.95 140.92
C ASN A 338 19.24 -16.07 141.62
N ASN A 339 20.17 -15.13 141.45
CA ASN A 339 21.45 -15.16 142.20
C ASN A 339 21.96 -13.80 142.63
N HIS A 340 21.81 -13.49 143.94
CA HIS A 340 22.86 -13.03 144.87
C HIS A 340 22.30 -12.73 146.28
N PRO A 341 23.12 -12.60 147.35
CA PRO A 341 24.52 -13.02 147.58
C PRO A 341 24.74 -13.66 148.97
N ILE A 342 25.56 -14.71 149.12
CA ILE A 342 26.08 -15.10 150.45
C ILE A 342 27.54 -15.57 150.37
N ILE A 343 28.43 -14.70 150.86
CA ILE A 343 29.74 -14.96 151.50
C ILE A 343 29.44 -14.89 153.03
N PRO A 344 30.19 -15.50 154.01
CA PRO A 344 31.61 -15.92 154.00
C PRO A 344 31.89 -17.31 154.65
N ILE A 345 33.14 -17.78 154.51
CA ILE A 345 34.10 -18.00 155.61
C ILE A 345 35.21 -18.95 155.11
N GLU A 346 36.43 -18.49 155.34
CA GLU A 346 37.71 -19.18 155.16
C GLU A 346 37.80 -20.50 155.95
N SER A 347 38.29 -21.55 155.28
CA SER A 347 39.32 -22.50 155.75
C SER A 347 39.19 -23.84 155.02
N THR A 348 39.77 -23.95 153.81
CA THR A 348 40.22 -25.20 153.12
C THR A 348 40.55 -24.96 151.63
N VAL A 349 41.19 -23.83 151.29
CA VAL A 349 41.48 -23.39 149.90
C VAL A 349 42.74 -24.07 149.34
N SER A 350 42.73 -25.38 149.12
CA SER A 350 43.79 -26.02 148.30
C SER A 350 43.41 -27.34 147.63
N LYS A 351 42.28 -27.97 147.99
CA LYS A 351 41.79 -29.19 147.28
C LYS A 351 40.63 -28.94 146.31
N ILE A 352 39.75 -27.99 146.60
CA ILE A 352 38.55 -27.70 145.79
C ILE A 352 38.88 -26.84 144.55
N GLU A 353 39.90 -25.99 144.62
CA GLU A 353 40.37 -25.23 143.45
C GLU A 353 40.98 -26.15 142.39
N TYR A 354 41.68 -27.22 142.77
CA TYR A 354 42.22 -28.20 141.82
C TYR A 354 41.12 -28.98 141.08
N GLU A 355 40.06 -29.41 141.76
CA GLU A 355 38.95 -30.16 141.12
C GLU A 355 38.05 -29.27 140.25
N LYS A 356 37.82 -28.00 140.62
CA LYS A 356 37.11 -27.04 139.75
C LYS A 356 37.94 -26.63 138.54
N LEU A 357 39.24 -26.38 138.72
CA LEU A 357 40.13 -26.10 137.59
C LEU A 357 40.23 -27.30 136.66
N ASP A 358 40.24 -28.53 137.19
CA ASP A 358 40.29 -29.75 136.37
C ASP A 358 38.97 -30.03 135.64
N GLN A 359 37.82 -29.69 136.23
CA GLN A 359 36.52 -29.73 135.54
C GLN A 359 36.40 -28.65 134.45
N GLU A 360 36.88 -27.43 134.72
CA GLU A 360 36.92 -26.36 133.72
C GLU A 360 37.92 -26.68 132.60
N LEU A 361 39.09 -27.23 132.93
CA LEU A 361 40.09 -27.71 131.96
C LEU A 361 39.51 -28.85 131.10
N ASN A 362 38.81 -29.81 131.69
CA ASN A 362 38.18 -30.90 130.94
C ASN A 362 37.00 -30.41 130.08
N SER A 363 36.22 -29.43 130.53
CA SER A 363 35.13 -28.85 129.72
C SER A 363 35.65 -28.00 128.56
N THR A 364 36.72 -27.24 128.77
CA THR A 364 37.41 -26.48 127.72
C THR A 364 38.12 -27.40 126.75
N ARG A 365 38.71 -28.51 127.21
CA ARG A 365 39.30 -29.55 126.34
C ARG A 365 38.26 -30.23 125.47
N LYS A 366 37.09 -30.57 126.02
CA LYS A 366 35.96 -31.09 125.22
C LYS A 366 35.45 -30.07 124.21
N ARG A 367 35.37 -28.78 124.56
CA ARG A 367 35.03 -27.71 123.62
C ARG A 367 36.09 -27.55 122.52
N LEU A 368 37.37 -27.67 122.88
CA LEU A 368 38.48 -27.62 121.92
C LEU A 368 38.39 -28.80 120.95
N ASP A 369 38.08 -30.01 121.42
CA ASP A 369 37.90 -31.19 120.57
C ASP A 369 36.73 -30.99 119.59
N VAL A 370 35.60 -30.44 120.06
CA VAL A 370 34.47 -30.10 119.17
C VAL A 370 34.88 -29.06 118.12
N ILE A 371 35.58 -27.99 118.51
CA ILE A 371 36.06 -26.96 117.58
C ILE A 371 37.06 -27.56 116.57
N MET A 372 37.97 -28.44 117.01
CA MET A 372 38.89 -29.12 116.12
C MET A 372 38.16 -30.03 115.12
N THR A 373 37.11 -30.73 115.54
CA THR A 373 36.28 -31.51 114.60
C THR A 373 35.54 -30.62 113.62
N GLU A 374 34.99 -29.48 114.05
CA GLU A 374 34.34 -28.51 113.15
C GLU A 374 35.32 -27.89 112.16
N ILE A 375 36.54 -27.56 112.59
CA ILE A 375 37.61 -27.05 111.70
C ILE A 375 37.92 -28.11 110.66
N ASN A 376 38.14 -29.37 111.06
CA ASN A 376 38.42 -30.46 110.11
C ASN A 376 37.29 -30.69 109.11
N VAL A 377 36.02 -30.59 109.53
CA VAL A 377 34.86 -30.68 108.63
C VAL A 377 34.80 -29.49 107.67
N LYS A 378 35.08 -28.27 108.15
CA LYS A 378 35.12 -27.07 107.30
C LYS A 378 36.28 -27.12 106.31
N ASP A 379 37.45 -27.61 106.70
CA ASP A 379 38.59 -27.80 105.80
C ASP A 379 38.27 -28.85 104.72
N ALA A 380 37.62 -29.95 105.09
CA ALA A 380 37.16 -30.94 104.13
C ALA A 380 36.13 -30.37 103.14
N LEU A 381 35.19 -29.55 103.62
CA LEU A 381 34.20 -28.86 102.78
C LEU A 381 34.87 -27.85 101.84
N ASN A 382 35.83 -27.08 102.34
CA ASN A 382 36.56 -26.08 101.56
C ASN A 382 37.39 -26.74 100.45
N ASN A 383 38.06 -27.86 100.76
CA ASN A 383 38.78 -28.66 99.76
C ASN A 383 37.83 -29.21 98.67
N LYS A 384 36.62 -29.65 99.06
CA LYS A 384 35.61 -30.10 98.10
C LYS A 384 35.13 -28.94 97.22
N LEU A 385 34.88 -27.77 97.80
CA LEU A 385 34.47 -26.59 97.05
C LEU A 385 35.55 -26.12 96.07
N GLU A 386 36.83 -26.16 96.47
CA GLU A 386 37.95 -25.89 95.57
C GLU A 386 38.01 -26.89 94.41
N GLN A 387 37.76 -28.17 94.68
CA GLN A 387 37.70 -29.20 93.64
C GLN A 387 36.55 -28.94 92.66
N ASP A 388 35.36 -28.64 93.16
CA ASP A 388 34.18 -28.34 92.35
C ASP A 388 34.39 -27.07 91.50
N LEU A 389 35.03 -26.03 92.06
CA LEU A 389 35.41 -24.82 91.31
C LEU A 389 36.41 -25.12 90.19
N ARG A 390 37.39 -26.02 90.41
CA ARG A 390 38.32 -26.44 89.36
C ARG A 390 37.61 -27.19 88.24
N LEU A 391 36.68 -28.08 88.58
CA LEU A 391 35.89 -28.83 87.59
C LEU A 391 34.98 -27.89 86.78
N LEU A 392 34.30 -26.96 87.44
CA LEU A 392 33.44 -25.98 86.78
C LEU A 392 34.23 -25.08 85.84
N LYS A 393 35.41 -24.62 86.28
CA LYS A 393 36.32 -23.84 85.44
C LYS A 393 36.75 -24.62 84.20
N LYS A 394 37.16 -25.88 84.38
CA LYS A 394 37.54 -26.75 83.26
C LYS A 394 36.40 -26.97 82.27
N PHE A 395 35.18 -27.23 82.76
CA PHE A 395 34.00 -27.37 81.93
C PHE A 395 33.69 -26.10 81.15
N HIS A 396 33.76 -24.93 81.78
CA HIS A 396 33.52 -23.65 81.12
C HIS A 396 34.60 -23.34 80.07
N ASP A 397 35.88 -23.61 80.37
CA ASP A 397 36.98 -23.42 79.43
C ASP A 397 36.82 -24.34 78.21
N GLU A 398 36.44 -25.62 78.41
CA GLU A 398 36.16 -26.57 77.32
C GLU A 398 34.97 -26.16 76.45
N GLN A 399 33.86 -25.72 77.06
CA GLN A 399 32.68 -25.24 76.33
C GLN A 399 32.97 -23.95 75.55
N PHE A 400 33.72 -23.03 76.16
CA PHE A 400 34.13 -21.79 75.50
C PHE A 400 35.05 -22.08 74.31
N GLU A 401 36.04 -22.96 74.49
CA GLU A 401 36.95 -23.37 73.42
C GLU A 401 36.20 -24.02 72.24
N GLN A 402 35.25 -24.92 72.54
CA GLN A 402 34.38 -25.51 71.50
C GLN A 402 33.58 -24.44 70.77
N HIS A 403 32.98 -23.48 71.48
CA HIS A 403 32.21 -22.40 70.86
C HIS A 403 33.10 -21.46 70.02
N VAL A 404 34.33 -21.20 70.45
CA VAL A 404 35.30 -20.42 69.67
C VAL A 404 35.70 -21.16 68.41
N GLN A 405 35.93 -22.48 68.49
CA GLN A 405 36.26 -23.29 67.32
C GLN A 405 35.11 -23.36 66.31
N THR A 406 33.87 -23.58 66.75
CA THR A 406 32.70 -23.59 65.85
C THR A 406 32.48 -22.22 65.22
N SER A 407 32.53 -21.14 66.01
CA SER A 407 32.38 -19.78 65.51
C SER A 407 33.49 -19.40 64.52
N SER A 408 34.72 -19.87 64.75
CA SER A 408 35.85 -19.66 63.83
C SER A 408 35.66 -20.42 62.52
N SER A 409 35.14 -21.66 62.57
CA SER A 409 34.80 -22.45 61.38
C SER A 409 33.72 -21.75 60.55
N ASP A 410 32.64 -21.33 61.20
CA ASP A 410 31.53 -20.62 60.55
C ASP A 410 31.98 -19.30 59.92
N ALA A 411 32.86 -18.55 60.61
CA ALA A 411 33.42 -17.32 60.09
C ALA A 411 34.28 -17.55 58.83
N GLU A 412 35.05 -18.64 58.76
CA GLU A 412 35.83 -18.95 57.56
C GLU A 412 34.92 -19.44 56.42
N GLN A 413 33.87 -20.21 56.72
CA GLN A 413 32.87 -20.61 55.72
C GLN A 413 32.19 -19.36 55.11
N LEU A 414 31.71 -18.43 55.93
CA LEU A 414 31.12 -17.17 55.46
C LEU A 414 32.11 -16.34 54.64
N ARG A 415 33.40 -16.32 55.02
CA ARG A 415 34.43 -15.65 54.22
C ARG A 415 34.60 -16.29 52.84
N THR A 416 34.58 -17.61 52.74
CA THR A 416 34.67 -18.31 51.44
C THR A 416 33.44 -18.06 50.57
N GLU A 417 32.25 -17.99 51.16
CA GLU A 417 31.01 -17.67 50.46
C GLU A 417 31.03 -16.22 49.94
N ILE A 418 31.44 -15.26 50.78
CA ILE A 418 31.62 -13.85 50.36
C ILE A 418 32.62 -13.73 49.20
N ARG A 419 33.74 -14.47 49.23
CA ARG A 419 34.72 -14.46 48.13
C ARG A 419 34.10 -15.01 46.83
N THR A 420 33.28 -16.06 46.94
CA THR A 420 32.61 -16.68 45.79
C THR A 420 31.56 -15.75 45.19
N LEU A 421 30.74 -15.11 46.04
CA LEU A 421 29.76 -14.12 45.62
C LEU A 421 30.40 -12.90 44.96
N LYS A 422 31.53 -12.40 45.51
CA LYS A 422 32.30 -11.32 44.87
C LYS A 422 32.77 -11.68 43.46
N ARG A 423 33.34 -12.88 43.30
CA ARG A 423 33.76 -13.37 41.97
C ARG A 423 32.58 -13.45 40.99
N LEU A 424 31.44 -13.98 41.43
CA LEU A 424 30.23 -14.02 40.61
C LEU A 424 29.72 -12.62 40.23
N CYS A 425 29.79 -11.65 41.15
CA CYS A 425 29.44 -10.25 40.85
C CYS A 425 30.40 -9.64 39.82
N GLU A 426 31.70 -9.90 39.92
CA GLU A 426 32.71 -9.45 38.95
C GLU A 426 32.45 -10.08 37.57
N GLU A 427 32.22 -11.40 37.50
CA GLU A 427 31.87 -12.09 36.25
C GLU A 427 30.58 -11.52 35.61
N LYS A 428 29.56 -11.19 36.42
CA LYS A 428 28.33 -10.58 35.93
C LYS A 428 28.51 -9.13 35.48
N ALA A 429 29.40 -8.38 36.11
CA ALA A 429 29.76 -7.03 35.67
C ALA A 429 30.45 -7.07 34.30
N ASP A 430 31.38 -8.01 34.10
CA ASP A 430 32.05 -8.22 32.80
C ASP A 430 31.07 -8.66 31.71
N GLU A 431 30.11 -9.53 32.02
CA GLU A 431 29.03 -9.90 31.10
C GLU A 431 28.14 -8.70 30.72
N LEU A 432 27.80 -7.86 31.71
CA LEU A 432 27.01 -6.65 31.48
C LEU A 432 27.76 -5.67 30.57
N GLN A 433 29.06 -5.47 30.80
CA GLN A 433 29.91 -4.63 29.95
C GLN A 433 29.95 -5.13 28.51
N LYS A 434 30.12 -6.45 28.29
CA LYS A 434 30.05 -7.04 26.94
C LYS A 434 28.69 -6.83 26.29
N PHE A 435 27.61 -6.90 27.05
CA PHE A 435 26.26 -6.62 26.55
C PHE A 435 26.07 -5.15 26.15
N GLU A 436 26.65 -4.21 26.91
CA GLU A 436 26.67 -2.79 26.56
C GLU A 436 27.47 -2.53 25.27
N GLU A 437 28.62 -3.16 25.09
CA GLU A 437 29.42 -3.08 23.86
C GLU A 437 28.63 -3.58 22.64
N ILE A 438 27.99 -4.75 22.75
CA ILE A 438 27.13 -5.30 21.68
C ILE A 438 25.95 -4.36 21.38
N ASN A 439 25.33 -3.75 22.40
CA ASN A 439 24.26 -2.78 22.18
C ASN A 439 24.73 -1.52 21.48
N GLN A 440 25.94 -1.04 21.78
CA GLN A 440 26.53 0.09 21.06
C GLN A 440 26.79 -0.28 19.59
N GLU A 441 27.35 -1.47 19.32
CA GLU A 441 27.54 -1.96 17.94
C GLU A 441 26.21 -2.06 17.19
N LEU A 442 25.17 -2.67 17.79
CA LEU A 442 23.83 -2.75 17.22
C LEU A 442 23.28 -1.36 16.89
N LYS A 443 23.45 -0.39 17.79
CA LYS A 443 23.01 0.99 17.58
C LYS A 443 23.72 1.63 16.38
N THR A 444 25.03 1.39 16.22
CA THR A 444 25.76 1.88 15.04
C THR A 444 25.28 1.22 13.74
N HIS A 445 25.03 -0.09 13.76
CA HIS A 445 24.47 -0.82 12.60
C HIS A 445 23.08 -0.32 12.21
N ILE A 446 22.21 -0.06 13.19
CA ILE A 446 20.88 0.54 12.94
C ILE A 446 21.05 1.90 12.25
N SER A 447 21.91 2.78 12.76
CA SER A 447 22.15 4.10 12.13
C SER A 447 22.70 3.99 10.71
N LEU A 448 23.55 2.99 10.41
CA LEU A 448 24.04 2.74 9.05
C LEU A 448 22.93 2.24 8.11
N LEU A 449 22.07 1.33 8.60
CA LEU A 449 20.92 0.83 7.84
C LEU A 449 19.91 1.95 7.56
N GLU A 450 19.61 2.80 8.54
CA GLU A 450 18.73 3.96 8.36
C GLU A 450 19.26 4.92 7.29
N ARG A 451 20.57 5.19 7.30
CA ARG A 451 21.23 6.01 6.27
C ARG A 451 21.11 5.37 4.88
N SER A 452 21.36 4.07 4.77
CA SER A 452 21.21 3.31 3.52
C SER A 452 19.77 3.33 3.01
N ILE A 453 18.78 3.14 3.89
CA ILE A 453 17.35 3.22 3.54
C ILE A 453 17.00 4.61 3.00
N GLU A 454 17.49 5.68 3.63
CA GLU A 454 17.21 7.04 3.16
C GLU A 454 17.87 7.34 1.81
N GLU A 455 19.06 6.80 1.56
CA GLU A 455 19.71 6.88 0.25
C GLU A 455 18.90 6.15 -0.84
N HIS A 456 18.43 4.93 -0.57
CA HIS A 456 17.56 4.19 -1.49
C HIS A 456 16.24 4.92 -1.75
N LYS A 457 15.62 5.54 -0.73
CA LYS A 457 14.44 6.39 -0.92
C LYS A 457 14.71 7.58 -1.83
N ARG A 458 15.87 8.22 -1.71
CA ARG A 458 16.28 9.31 -2.61
C ARG A 458 16.44 8.82 -4.05
N LEU A 459 17.04 7.65 -4.25
CA LEU A 459 17.18 7.03 -5.58
C LEU A 459 15.82 6.67 -6.20
N ILE A 460 14.90 6.11 -5.41
CA ILE A 460 13.53 5.81 -5.86
C ILE A 460 12.83 7.08 -6.32
N ARG A 461 12.83 8.14 -5.49
CA ARG A 461 12.23 9.44 -5.86
C ARG A 461 12.85 10.04 -7.12
N LYS A 462 14.16 9.86 -7.32
CA LYS A 462 14.83 10.31 -8.55
C LYS A 462 14.31 9.55 -9.77
N ARG A 463 14.20 8.23 -9.68
CA ARG A 463 13.66 7.39 -10.77
C ARG A 463 12.19 7.63 -11.05
N GLU A 464 11.38 7.88 -10.04
CA GLU A 464 9.98 8.27 -10.23
C GLU A 464 9.86 9.56 -11.05
N LYS A 465 10.72 10.55 -10.79
CA LYS A 465 10.77 11.78 -11.59
C LYS A 465 11.21 11.53 -13.03
N GLU A 466 12.21 10.67 -13.24
CA GLU A 466 12.66 10.27 -14.58
C GLU A 466 11.54 9.54 -15.35
N LEU A 467 10.80 8.64 -14.69
CA LEU A 467 9.66 7.95 -15.28
C LEU A 467 8.52 8.91 -15.64
N GLU A 468 8.22 9.90 -14.78
CA GLU A 468 7.21 10.90 -15.10
C GLU A 468 7.62 11.78 -16.29
N GLN A 469 8.91 12.11 -16.42
CA GLN A 469 9.43 12.78 -17.61
C GLN A 469 9.25 11.94 -18.88
N ILE A 470 9.63 10.66 -18.84
CA ILE A 470 9.46 9.73 -19.98
C ILE A 470 7.98 9.59 -20.35
N LYS A 471 7.10 9.50 -19.35
CA LYS A 471 5.65 9.44 -19.57
C LYS A 471 5.14 10.68 -20.29
N ASN A 472 5.53 11.88 -19.84
CA ASN A 472 5.16 13.13 -20.49
C ASN A 472 5.68 13.22 -21.94
N GLU A 473 6.92 12.77 -22.19
CA GLU A 473 7.47 12.67 -23.54
C GLU A 473 6.68 11.69 -24.42
N PHE A 474 6.27 10.56 -23.86
CA PHE A 474 5.46 9.56 -24.56
C PHE A 474 4.06 10.08 -24.90
N GLU A 475 3.39 10.75 -23.97
CA GLU A 475 2.10 11.42 -24.20
C GLU A 475 2.20 12.49 -25.29
N HIS A 476 3.26 13.29 -25.27
CA HIS A 476 3.53 14.27 -26.33
C HIS A 476 3.74 13.60 -27.70
N ASN A 477 4.47 12.48 -27.74
CA ASN A 477 4.68 11.70 -28.96
C ASN A 477 3.38 11.06 -29.47
N ILE A 478 2.51 10.56 -28.59
CA ILE A 478 1.18 10.06 -28.98
C ILE A 478 0.34 11.17 -29.61
N LEU A 479 0.33 12.37 -29.03
CA LEU A 479 -0.37 13.53 -29.60
C LEU A 479 0.18 13.87 -30.99
N ASN A 480 1.51 13.86 -31.16
CA ASN A 480 2.15 14.10 -32.45
C ASN A 480 1.77 13.04 -33.48
N VAL A 481 1.83 11.75 -33.13
CA VAL A 481 1.43 10.63 -34.02
C VAL A 481 -0.05 10.72 -34.37
N SER A 482 -0.92 11.05 -33.42
CA SER A 482 -2.36 11.24 -33.67
C SER A 482 -2.61 12.39 -34.65
N SER A 483 -1.87 13.49 -34.51
CA SER A 483 -1.95 14.62 -35.44
C SER A 483 -1.49 14.25 -36.86
N LEU A 484 -0.43 13.44 -36.97
CA LEU A 484 0.10 12.94 -38.26
C LEU A 484 -0.86 11.93 -38.89
N SER A 485 -1.45 11.03 -38.10
CA SER A 485 -2.47 10.09 -38.54
C SER A 485 -3.68 10.83 -39.11
N ASN A 486 -4.16 11.88 -38.42
CA ASN A 486 -5.27 12.70 -38.92
C ASN A 486 -4.92 13.46 -40.21
N LYS A 487 -3.66 13.89 -40.38
CA LYS A 487 -3.19 14.47 -41.65
C LYS A 487 -3.15 13.42 -42.76
N CYS A 488 -2.68 12.21 -42.47
CA CYS A 488 -2.60 11.11 -43.42
C CYS A 488 -3.99 10.67 -43.88
N THR A 489 -4.96 10.49 -42.97
CA THR A 489 -6.33 10.14 -43.32
C THR A 489 -7.01 11.21 -44.15
N LYS A 490 -6.73 12.50 -43.88
CA LYS A 490 -7.18 13.61 -44.72
C LYS A 490 -6.59 13.53 -46.13
N GLN A 491 -5.28 13.27 -46.24
CA GLN A 491 -4.62 13.10 -47.54
C GLN A 491 -5.13 11.87 -48.31
N ASP A 492 -5.40 10.76 -47.64
CA ASP A 492 -5.98 9.56 -48.26
C ASP A 492 -7.40 9.82 -48.76
N ALA A 493 -8.20 10.58 -48.01
CA ALA A 493 -9.53 11.01 -48.46
C ALA A 493 -9.43 11.92 -49.70
N GLU A 494 -8.53 12.90 -49.70
CA GLU A 494 -8.26 13.78 -50.85
C GLU A 494 -7.79 12.97 -52.07
N MET A 495 -6.87 12.02 -51.88
CA MET A 495 -6.40 11.13 -52.94
C MET A 495 -7.49 10.19 -53.45
N SER A 496 -8.40 9.72 -52.59
CA SER A 496 -9.54 8.91 -53.00
C SER A 496 -10.50 9.72 -53.88
N VAL A 497 -10.77 10.99 -53.54
CA VAL A 497 -11.58 11.89 -54.37
C VAL A 497 -10.93 12.09 -55.75
N LEU A 498 -9.63 12.39 -55.79
CA LEU A 498 -8.89 12.55 -57.04
C LEU A 498 -8.87 11.27 -57.89
N ARG A 499 -8.79 10.08 -57.27
CA ARG A 499 -8.89 8.80 -57.98
C ARG A 499 -10.27 8.58 -58.60
N ILE A 500 -11.34 8.96 -57.90
CA ILE A 500 -12.72 8.87 -58.40
C ILE A 500 -12.92 9.85 -59.58
N GLU A 501 -12.45 11.09 -59.45
CA GLU A 501 -12.51 12.09 -60.52
C GLU A 501 -11.73 11.64 -61.76
N ASN A 502 -10.51 11.12 -61.57
CA ASN A 502 -9.70 10.62 -62.68
C ASN A 502 -10.34 9.38 -63.35
N ALA A 503 -10.95 8.48 -62.57
CA ALA A 503 -11.72 7.37 -63.13
C ALA A 503 -12.93 7.86 -63.95
N SER A 504 -13.65 8.89 -63.46
CA SER A 504 -14.76 9.52 -64.17
C SER A 504 -14.33 10.17 -65.49
N LEU A 505 -13.24 10.94 -65.45
CA LEU A 505 -12.64 11.57 -66.63
C LEU A 505 -12.18 10.55 -67.68
N ASN A 506 -11.55 9.45 -67.24
CA ASN A 506 -11.13 8.38 -68.14
C ASN A 506 -12.33 7.69 -68.81
N GLU A 507 -13.42 7.47 -68.09
CA GLU A 507 -14.65 6.91 -68.67
C GLU A 507 -15.29 7.88 -69.66
N GLU A 508 -15.27 9.19 -69.36
CA GLU A 508 -15.78 10.22 -70.27
C GLU A 508 -14.94 10.31 -71.55
N LEU A 509 -13.61 10.25 -71.45
CA LEU A 509 -12.70 10.16 -72.60
C LEU A 509 -12.93 8.89 -73.42
N ARG A 510 -13.17 7.74 -72.76
CA ARG A 510 -13.50 6.48 -73.44
C ARG A 510 -14.79 6.61 -74.26
N LEU A 511 -15.83 7.19 -73.67
CA LEU A 511 -17.11 7.45 -74.33
C LEU A 511 -16.98 8.44 -75.49
N MET A 512 -16.18 9.50 -75.33
CA MET A 512 -15.87 10.43 -76.42
C MET A 512 -15.14 9.72 -77.57
N ARG A 513 -14.14 8.88 -77.29
CA ARG A 513 -13.46 8.07 -78.33
C ARG A 513 -14.43 7.14 -79.04
N GLU A 514 -15.33 6.46 -78.33
CA GLU A 514 -16.37 5.62 -78.94
C GLU A 514 -17.33 6.42 -79.83
N ASN A 515 -17.68 7.64 -79.44
CA ASN A 515 -18.54 8.51 -80.22
C ASN A 515 -17.83 9.03 -81.48
N VAL A 516 -16.56 9.42 -81.37
CA VAL A 516 -15.73 9.80 -82.52
C VAL A 516 -15.59 8.64 -83.50
N ASN A 517 -15.32 7.43 -82.98
CA ASN A 517 -15.26 6.22 -83.81
C ASN A 517 -16.59 5.95 -84.51
N ARG A 518 -17.72 6.08 -83.82
CA ARG A 518 -19.06 5.96 -84.44
C ARG A 518 -19.32 7.02 -85.50
N CYS A 519 -18.89 8.25 -85.27
CA CYS A 519 -19.01 9.34 -86.24
C CYS A 519 -18.16 9.04 -87.50
N HIS A 520 -16.92 8.57 -87.34
CA HIS A 520 -16.09 8.12 -88.46
C HIS A 520 -16.70 6.92 -89.19
N GLU A 521 -17.31 5.97 -88.48
CA GLU A 521 -18.02 4.84 -89.07
C GLU A 521 -19.20 5.31 -89.93
N GLN A 522 -20.01 6.25 -89.42
CA GLN A 522 -21.10 6.88 -90.18
C GLN A 522 -20.59 7.65 -91.39
N GLN A 523 -19.48 8.37 -91.24
CA GLN A 523 -18.88 9.11 -92.35
C GLN A 523 -18.35 8.18 -93.45
N ARG A 524 -17.79 7.01 -93.09
CA ARG A 524 -17.40 5.98 -94.06
C ARG A 524 -18.61 5.38 -94.78
N ARG A 525 -19.71 5.13 -94.06
CA ARG A 525 -20.97 4.64 -94.67
C ARG A 525 -21.53 5.67 -95.66
N LEU A 526 -21.65 6.92 -95.25
CA LEU A 526 -22.10 8.00 -96.13
C LEU A 526 -21.20 8.17 -97.35
N ARG A 527 -19.87 8.07 -97.21
CA ARG A 527 -18.97 8.06 -98.37
C ARG A 527 -19.23 6.89 -99.30
N LYS A 528 -19.41 5.69 -98.75
CA LYS A 528 -19.71 4.49 -99.54
C LYS A 528 -21.04 4.61 -100.28
N ASP A 529 -22.06 5.17 -99.64
CA ASP A 529 -23.37 5.43 -100.24
C ASP A 529 -23.28 6.51 -101.33
N CYS A 530 -22.49 7.56 -101.12
CA CYS A 530 -22.20 8.57 -102.15
C CYS A 530 -21.42 8.00 -103.34
N ASP A 531 -20.41 7.17 -103.10
CA ASP A 531 -19.64 6.51 -104.16
C ASP A 531 -20.52 5.54 -104.96
N GLN A 532 -21.46 4.84 -104.30
CA GLN A 532 -22.49 4.02 -104.96
C GLN A 532 -23.46 4.84 -105.79
N ALA A 533 -23.95 5.97 -105.26
CA ALA A 533 -24.83 6.87 -106.00
C ALA A 533 -24.11 7.50 -107.22
N LEU A 534 -22.83 7.86 -107.07
CA LEU A 534 -22.01 8.37 -108.17
C LEU A 534 -21.78 7.30 -109.24
N SER A 535 -21.51 6.05 -108.86
CA SER A 535 -21.45 4.92 -109.79
C SER A 535 -22.77 4.75 -110.56
N PHE A 536 -23.91 4.84 -109.87
CA PHE A 536 -25.22 4.71 -110.51
C PHE A 536 -25.48 5.83 -111.53
N ILE A 537 -25.15 7.08 -111.17
CA ILE A 537 -25.26 8.23 -112.09
C ILE A 537 -24.31 8.08 -113.28
N GLN A 538 -23.11 7.53 -113.06
CA GLN A 538 -22.10 7.35 -114.10
C GLN A 538 -22.49 6.24 -115.09
N ASP A 539 -23.16 5.19 -114.61
CA ASP A 539 -23.77 4.14 -115.44
C ASP A 539 -24.97 4.70 -116.24
N GLU A 540 -25.81 5.52 -115.61
CA GLU A 540 -26.99 6.15 -116.24
C GLU A 540 -26.60 7.19 -117.30
N ILE A 541 -25.54 7.97 -117.08
CA ILE A 541 -24.94 8.86 -118.09
C ILE A 541 -24.31 8.06 -119.24
N SER A 542 -23.69 6.91 -118.94
CA SER A 542 -23.14 6.03 -119.98
C SER A 542 -24.23 5.43 -120.86
N ASP A 543 -25.39 5.07 -120.29
CA ASP A 543 -26.57 4.59 -121.03
C ASP A 543 -27.25 5.71 -121.85
N ILE A 544 -27.26 6.95 -121.36
CA ILE A 544 -27.75 8.13 -122.11
C ILE A 544 -26.78 8.47 -123.27
N CYS A 545 -25.48 8.35 -123.07
CA CYS A 545 -24.49 8.54 -124.15
C CYS A 545 -24.52 7.41 -125.17
N LEU A 546 -24.83 6.16 -124.78
CA LEU A 546 -24.95 5.03 -125.71
C LEU A 546 -26.27 5.03 -126.49
N SER A 547 -27.32 5.68 -125.99
CA SER A 547 -28.59 5.85 -126.72
C SER A 547 -28.61 7.06 -127.67
N THR A 548 -27.67 7.99 -127.54
CA THR A 548 -27.50 9.15 -128.45
C THR A 548 -26.41 8.97 -129.51
N LEU A 549 -25.64 7.88 -129.46
CA LEU A 549 -24.55 7.56 -130.43
C LEU A 549 -24.91 6.44 -131.43
N ASN A 550 -26.17 6.01 -131.47
CA ASN A 550 -26.65 5.00 -132.43
C ASN A 550 -27.44 5.56 -133.62
N ASP A 551 -27.55 6.88 -133.75
CA ASP A 551 -27.93 7.53 -135.00
C ASP A 551 -26.79 8.46 -135.44
N GLU A 552 -26.32 8.28 -136.67
CA GLU A 552 -25.29 9.07 -137.39
C GLU A 552 -23.81 8.64 -137.24
N THR A 553 -23.49 7.48 -137.82
CA THR A 553 -22.16 7.22 -138.37
C THR A 553 -21.97 7.92 -139.72
N ASN A 554 -21.32 9.09 -139.78
CA ASN A 554 -20.42 9.51 -140.87
C ASN A 554 -19.87 10.94 -140.74
N ASN A 555 -18.56 11.06 -140.95
CA ASN A 555 -17.77 12.22 -141.40
C ASN A 555 -17.58 13.43 -140.48
N ASN A 556 -16.45 13.38 -139.76
CA ASN A 556 -15.33 14.34 -139.82
C ASN A 556 -15.66 15.82 -139.94
N ASN A 557 -15.86 16.48 -138.79
CA ASN A 557 -15.09 17.65 -138.35
C ASN A 557 -15.63 18.12 -137.00
N ASN A 558 -15.06 17.62 -135.89
CA ASN A 558 -15.52 18.03 -134.55
C ASN A 558 -14.34 18.26 -133.59
N GLY A 559 -13.75 19.45 -133.69
CA GLY A 559 -12.71 19.96 -132.78
C GLY A 559 -13.15 21.19 -131.98
N ARG A 560 -14.47 21.47 -131.87
CA ARG A 560 -14.96 22.72 -131.26
C ARG A 560 -16.20 22.62 -130.36
N LEU A 561 -16.53 21.41 -129.89
CA LEU A 561 -17.68 21.15 -129.00
C LEU A 561 -17.27 20.64 -127.61
N GLN A 562 -16.00 20.78 -127.22
CA GLN A 562 -15.50 20.38 -125.90
C GLN A 562 -15.45 21.53 -124.87
N THR A 563 -15.90 22.73 -125.24
CA THR A 563 -15.80 23.93 -124.37
C THR A 563 -17.16 24.45 -123.88
N TYR A 564 -18.29 23.98 -124.40
CA TYR A 564 -19.62 24.51 -124.01
C TYR A 564 -20.42 23.64 -123.01
N VAL A 565 -20.02 22.40 -122.75
CA VAL A 565 -20.71 21.51 -121.79
C VAL A 565 -20.11 21.57 -120.37
N MET A 566 -18.90 22.12 -120.23
CA MET A 566 -18.21 22.26 -118.93
C MET A 566 -18.63 23.52 -118.13
N GLN A 567 -19.62 24.29 -118.61
CA GLN A 567 -20.05 25.54 -117.98
C GLN A 567 -21.49 25.50 -117.44
N TYR A 568 -22.29 24.49 -117.79
CA TYR A 568 -23.62 24.29 -117.20
C TYR A 568 -23.63 23.38 -115.95
N VAL A 569 -22.57 22.59 -115.74
CA VAL A 569 -22.45 21.68 -114.56
C VAL A 569 -21.82 22.39 -113.34
N THR A 570 -21.32 23.62 -113.50
CA THR A 570 -20.76 24.41 -112.39
C THR A 570 -21.76 25.33 -111.70
N ASP A 571 -22.87 25.70 -112.34
CA ASP A 571 -23.83 26.67 -111.77
C ASP A 571 -24.92 26.03 -110.88
N ASP A 572 -25.23 24.74 -111.05
CA ASP A 572 -26.20 24.04 -110.17
C ASP A 572 -25.58 23.51 -108.85
N ARG A 573 -24.26 23.59 -108.70
CA ARG A 573 -23.57 23.22 -107.45
C ARG A 573 -23.70 24.28 -106.35
N GLU A 574 -24.10 25.51 -106.67
CA GLU A 574 -24.34 26.56 -105.68
C GLU A 574 -25.79 26.60 -105.16
N ASN A 575 -26.78 26.07 -105.90
CA ASN A 575 -28.18 26.02 -105.46
C ASN A 575 -28.51 24.85 -104.51
N LEU A 576 -27.67 23.82 -104.43
CA LEU A 576 -27.81 22.73 -103.43
C LEU A 576 -27.27 23.09 -102.03
N LYS A 577 -26.68 24.29 -101.86
CA LYS A 577 -26.26 24.78 -100.52
C LYS A 577 -27.41 25.41 -99.73
N THR A 578 -28.52 25.77 -100.36
CA THR A 578 -29.63 26.49 -99.72
C THR A 578 -30.79 25.60 -99.24
N GLU A 579 -30.95 24.38 -99.75
CA GLU A 579 -31.97 23.43 -99.25
C GLU A 579 -31.56 22.62 -98.01
N ASN A 580 -30.29 22.66 -97.63
CA ASN A 580 -29.80 22.05 -96.37
C ASN A 580 -30.26 22.80 -95.09
N ILE A 581 -31.05 23.87 -95.22
CA ILE A 581 -31.48 24.72 -94.10
C ILE A 581 -32.83 24.25 -93.51
N LEU A 582 -33.60 23.39 -94.20
CA LEU A 582 -34.93 22.95 -93.73
C LEU A 582 -34.94 21.66 -92.88
N TRP A 583 -33.86 20.87 -92.89
CA TRP A 583 -33.77 19.62 -92.10
C TRP A 583 -33.14 19.79 -90.71
N PHE A 584 -32.47 20.91 -90.47
CA PHE A 584 -31.76 21.16 -89.21
C PHE A 584 -32.66 21.29 -87.96
N PRO A 585 -33.87 21.90 -88.01
CA PRO A 585 -34.74 21.98 -86.83
C PRO A 585 -35.26 20.62 -86.37
N LEU A 586 -35.63 19.74 -87.32
CA LEU A 586 -36.18 18.41 -87.02
C LEU A 586 -35.12 17.45 -86.44
N ILE A 587 -33.89 17.49 -86.97
CA ILE A 587 -32.75 16.72 -86.43
C ILE A 587 -32.32 17.27 -85.06
N ARG A 588 -32.40 18.58 -84.85
CA ARG A 588 -32.11 19.22 -83.57
C ARG A 588 -33.09 18.80 -82.47
N ASP A 589 -34.39 18.74 -82.76
CA ASP A 589 -35.41 18.38 -81.76
C ASP A 589 -35.38 16.88 -81.43
N ILE A 590 -35.07 16.02 -82.41
CA ILE A 590 -34.81 14.58 -82.17
C ILE A 590 -33.52 14.38 -81.35
N ALA A 591 -32.48 15.17 -81.57
CA ALA A 591 -31.23 15.12 -80.81
C ALA A 591 -31.42 15.57 -79.34
N TYR A 592 -32.26 16.57 -79.07
CA TYR A 592 -32.61 16.98 -77.71
C TYR A 592 -33.44 15.90 -76.97
N GLY A 593 -34.44 15.31 -77.63
CA GLY A 593 -35.18 14.17 -77.04
C GLY A 593 -34.30 12.95 -76.76
N TYR A 594 -33.30 12.69 -77.61
CA TYR A 594 -32.34 11.60 -77.39
C TYR A 594 -31.34 11.89 -76.26
N LYS A 595 -30.98 13.17 -76.04
CA LYS A 595 -30.14 13.62 -74.93
C LYS A 595 -30.85 13.41 -73.58
N ASP A 596 -32.11 13.81 -73.47
CA ASP A 596 -32.92 13.61 -72.27
C ASP A 596 -33.17 12.11 -71.97
N PHE A 597 -33.33 11.29 -73.01
CA PHE A 597 -33.41 9.83 -72.87
C PHE A 597 -32.09 9.20 -72.38
N GLN A 598 -30.93 9.68 -72.86
CA GLN A 598 -29.62 9.20 -72.41
C GLN A 598 -29.27 9.66 -71.00
N GLU A 599 -29.66 10.88 -70.60
CA GLU A 599 -29.49 11.37 -69.23
C GLU A 599 -30.37 10.61 -68.24
N ASN A 600 -31.62 10.28 -68.61
CA ASN A 600 -32.48 9.42 -67.80
C ASN A 600 -31.96 7.98 -67.72
N LYS A 601 -31.38 7.44 -68.80
CA LYS A 601 -30.71 6.13 -68.80
C LYS A 601 -29.44 6.13 -67.93
N LYS A 602 -28.67 7.22 -67.92
CA LYS A 602 -27.52 7.42 -67.00
C LYS A 602 -27.99 7.49 -65.55
N LYS A 603 -29.06 8.24 -65.23
CA LYS A 603 -29.68 8.26 -63.89
C LYS A 603 -30.14 6.88 -63.43
N TYR A 604 -30.76 6.09 -64.32
CA TYR A 604 -31.21 4.73 -64.00
C TYR A 604 -30.04 3.77 -63.77
N LYS A 605 -28.96 3.89 -64.55
CA LYS A 605 -27.74 3.08 -64.38
C LYS A 605 -26.98 3.47 -63.11
N LEU A 606 -26.96 4.77 -62.77
CA LEU A 606 -26.40 5.29 -61.53
C LEU A 606 -27.21 4.80 -60.32
N MET A 607 -28.56 4.85 -60.36
CA MET A 607 -29.43 4.26 -59.33
C MET A 607 -29.20 2.75 -59.15
N LYS A 608 -29.02 2.00 -60.24
CA LYS A 608 -28.74 0.55 -60.16
C LYS A 608 -27.37 0.26 -59.56
N THR A 609 -26.39 1.13 -59.79
CA THR A 609 -25.05 1.02 -59.20
C THR A 609 -25.05 1.41 -57.72
N TYR A 610 -25.80 2.46 -57.36
CA TYR A 610 -26.01 2.89 -55.98
C TYR A 610 -26.74 1.82 -55.16
N SER A 611 -27.76 1.18 -55.72
CA SER A 611 -28.46 0.04 -55.10
C SER A 611 -27.52 -1.15 -54.89
N LYS A 612 -26.61 -1.43 -55.82
CA LYS A 612 -25.62 -2.51 -55.68
C LYS A 612 -24.53 -2.19 -54.64
N GLN A 613 -24.13 -0.92 -54.52
CA GLN A 613 -23.21 -0.45 -53.47
C GLN A 613 -23.87 -0.44 -52.09
N GLN A 614 -25.14 -0.06 -51.99
CA GLN A 614 -25.92 -0.18 -50.75
C GLN A 614 -26.05 -1.65 -50.31
N GLN A 615 -26.29 -2.58 -51.24
CA GLN A 615 -26.34 -4.01 -50.93
C GLN A 615 -24.97 -4.54 -50.45
N LEU A 616 -23.86 -4.11 -51.07
CA LEU A 616 -22.51 -4.47 -50.61
C LEU A 616 -22.20 -3.91 -49.22
N LEU A 617 -22.64 -2.69 -48.92
CA LEU A 617 -22.48 -2.08 -47.60
C LEU A 617 -23.32 -2.83 -46.55
N VAL A 618 -24.56 -3.20 -46.86
CA VAL A 618 -25.42 -4.01 -45.98
C VAL A 618 -24.77 -5.37 -45.71
N ASN A 619 -24.31 -6.08 -46.74
CA ASN A 619 -23.63 -7.37 -46.57
C ASN A 619 -22.34 -7.23 -45.72
N HIS A 620 -21.60 -6.13 -45.86
CA HIS A 620 -20.39 -5.89 -45.08
C HIS A 620 -20.71 -5.57 -43.61
N LEU A 621 -21.79 -4.84 -43.35
CA LEU A 621 -22.28 -4.56 -42.00
C LEU A 621 -22.82 -5.83 -41.33
N GLU A 622 -23.58 -6.67 -42.06
CA GLU A 622 -24.02 -7.99 -41.57
C GLU A 622 -22.85 -8.90 -41.20
N ALA A 623 -21.81 -8.96 -42.04
CA ALA A 623 -20.59 -9.72 -41.73
C ALA A 623 -19.86 -9.19 -40.49
N ARG A 624 -19.85 -7.86 -40.26
CA ARG A 624 -19.28 -7.28 -39.02
C ARG A 624 -20.12 -7.60 -37.80
N VAL A 625 -21.46 -7.57 -37.90
CA VAL A 625 -22.36 -7.95 -36.80
C VAL A 625 -22.15 -9.41 -36.42
N GLN A 626 -22.11 -10.33 -37.39
CA GLN A 626 -21.83 -11.75 -37.16
C GLN A 626 -20.45 -11.99 -36.52
N PHE A 627 -19.45 -11.20 -36.91
CA PHE A 627 -18.13 -11.25 -36.29
C PHE A 627 -18.15 -10.82 -34.81
N TYR A 628 -18.87 -9.74 -34.48
CA TYR A 628 -19.01 -9.29 -33.09
C TYR A 628 -19.85 -10.24 -32.24
N GLU A 629 -20.92 -10.83 -32.79
CA GLU A 629 -21.71 -11.88 -32.14
C GLU A 629 -20.84 -13.10 -31.82
N SER A 630 -19.99 -13.54 -32.76
CA SER A 630 -19.06 -14.65 -32.51
C SER A 630 -18.02 -14.34 -31.44
N ILE A 631 -17.57 -13.08 -31.32
CA ILE A 631 -16.65 -12.67 -30.24
C ILE A 631 -17.38 -12.71 -28.90
N LEU A 632 -18.59 -12.15 -28.83
CA LEU A 632 -19.41 -12.13 -27.62
C LEU A 632 -19.70 -13.54 -27.10
N GLU A 633 -20.08 -14.47 -27.99
CA GLU A 633 -20.31 -15.87 -27.63
C GLU A 633 -19.03 -16.59 -27.17
N LYS A 634 -17.89 -16.36 -27.84
CA LYS A 634 -16.65 -17.12 -27.56
C LYS A 634 -15.80 -16.57 -26.43
N THR A 635 -15.92 -15.28 -26.12
CA THR A 635 -15.03 -14.62 -25.14
C THR A 635 -15.76 -14.02 -23.96
N CYS A 636 -16.90 -13.37 -24.17
CA CYS A 636 -17.60 -12.67 -23.10
C CYS A 636 -18.52 -13.59 -22.29
N LEU A 637 -19.27 -14.48 -22.94
CA LEU A 637 -20.17 -15.42 -22.27
C LEU A 637 -19.45 -16.38 -21.29
N PRO A 638 -18.33 -17.02 -21.65
CA PRO A 638 -17.58 -17.86 -20.73
C PRO A 638 -16.97 -17.08 -19.55
N ALA A 639 -16.58 -15.82 -19.76
CA ALA A 639 -16.04 -14.97 -18.69
C ALA A 639 -17.13 -14.54 -17.69
N ILE A 640 -18.37 -14.33 -18.16
CA ILE A 640 -19.53 -14.01 -17.32
C ILE A 640 -19.99 -15.25 -16.54
N GLU A 641 -19.98 -16.45 -17.15
CA GLU A 641 -20.25 -17.72 -16.45
C GLU A 641 -19.18 -18.04 -15.39
N TYR A 642 -17.92 -17.70 -15.64
CA TYR A 642 -16.84 -17.88 -14.67
C TYR A 642 -16.95 -16.91 -13.49
N ALA A 643 -17.30 -15.63 -13.73
CA ALA A 643 -17.47 -14.64 -12.67
C ALA A 643 -18.65 -14.96 -11.73
N THR A 644 -19.77 -15.44 -12.28
CA THR A 644 -20.99 -15.77 -11.52
C THR A 644 -20.88 -17.07 -10.71
N THR A 645 -20.00 -17.99 -11.08
CA THR A 645 -19.73 -19.22 -10.32
C THR A 645 -18.71 -19.02 -9.19
N THR A 646 -17.82 -18.03 -9.28
CA THR A 646 -16.87 -17.72 -8.19
C THR A 646 -17.45 -16.90 -7.04
N GLU A 647 -18.49 -16.07 -7.26
CA GLU A 647 -19.10 -15.26 -6.20
C GLU A 647 -20.12 -16.01 -5.33
N THR A 648 -20.59 -17.18 -5.75
CA THR A 648 -21.61 -17.95 -4.99
C THR A 648 -21.04 -19.00 -4.03
N SER A 649 -19.71 -19.15 -3.93
CA SER A 649 -19.07 -20.16 -3.07
C SER A 649 -18.45 -19.64 -1.76
N ASN A 650 -18.46 -18.34 -1.48
CA ASN A 650 -17.80 -17.78 -0.29
C ASN A 650 -18.64 -16.80 0.56
N VAL A 651 -19.97 -16.75 0.40
CA VAL A 651 -20.84 -15.93 1.26
C VAL A 651 -22.00 -16.78 1.82
N PHE A 652 -21.66 -17.80 2.60
CA PHE A 652 -22.60 -18.47 3.49
C PHE A 652 -21.85 -18.97 4.72
N ASN A 653 -21.45 -18.04 5.61
CA ASN A 653 -21.18 -18.30 7.03
C ASN A 653 -20.76 -17.02 7.78
N SER A 654 -21.72 -16.13 8.06
CA SER A 654 -21.72 -15.29 9.28
C SER A 654 -22.97 -14.40 9.32
N SER A 655 -24.12 -14.98 9.63
CA SER A 655 -25.32 -14.24 9.95
C SER A 655 -26.00 -14.93 11.12
N TYR A 656 -25.59 -14.64 12.35
CA TYR A 656 -26.42 -14.74 13.56
C TYR A 656 -25.73 -14.02 14.71
N HIS A 657 -26.04 -12.73 14.88
CA HIS A 657 -26.24 -12.05 16.17
C HIS A 657 -26.08 -10.53 15.99
N CYS A 658 -27.20 -9.83 15.80
CA CYS A 658 -27.50 -8.61 16.55
C CYS A 658 -28.95 -8.19 16.25
N LYS A 659 -29.88 -8.79 17.01
CA LYS A 659 -31.16 -8.17 17.32
C LYS A 659 -31.23 -8.23 18.84
N ASP A 660 -30.96 -7.10 19.48
CA ASP A 660 -31.58 -6.68 20.73
C ASP A 660 -31.27 -5.18 20.95
N GLN A 661 -32.35 -4.40 20.78
CA GLN A 661 -32.82 -3.22 21.53
C GLN A 661 -31.88 -2.19 22.19
N LEU A 662 -32.33 -0.93 22.09
CA LEU A 662 -32.02 0.30 22.84
C LEU A 662 -30.80 1.13 22.40
#